data_AF-A0A095XCN6-F1
#
_entry.id   AF-A0A095XCN6-F1
#
_cell.length_a   1.000
_cell.length_b   1.000
_cell.length_c   1.000
_cell.angle_alpha   90.00
_cell.angle_beta   90.00
_cell.angle_gamma   90.00
#
_symmetry.space_group_name_H-M   'P 1'
#
loop_
_entity.id
_entity.type
_entity.pdbx_description
1 polymer ?
#
loop_
_entity_poly.entity_id
_entity_poly.type
_entity_poly.pdbx_seq_one_letter_code
_entity_poly.pdbx_strand_id
1 'polypeptide(L)'
;MNKKFKFLTVLLALVMTLGAFAPFSARAEEGTPNTTTTDETTKTVTLHKILMDKDAFSKFTAGTTGKDGTEYDGTSIGDKNIDENKNEDEKKEQYKQNIANYFGGTSKEIAGVYFVLKFADDYKDQDKQGKYVKRGADALTPAEPLEPTDDIEKAVGGLTTDSGLVFNTSKLEGNFEIDEIHDKSTYKGTVEIKDANGHKTTVNTQLTDNKAVPVKITLPLVNEKGVVEDAHVYPKNTEDKPRIDKNFAEDSDLTKAEDGKPVNKGANYDNYEMEKDTANARVGLEVKYQVKTEIPAKSHLKEAHWDDRMTEGLTFKQDSLKIKVDGKELNPKEYELDVREDGFDLRLTDKGLERVNGKDAAVTVELKYSAIVNEKAKVDIPDSNDVTFHYGHKKGEGNTPVPTNPKDGKIKVEKSWAEEVDLKNIVIKVQLYDANTGKAEQDEKTLTMNTETGKLEAVWEGLKNDHQYKALETVYDKEGKVVATFEAEYGVGEVGTITIKNHKSDNPKPLNPTEPKVVTGGKKFVKTNQDKTERLAGAEFYVRDGETKDAKYLVLSSNNAEAVKNAKAARDKAYKEYNSMTKEQQDGPEGTAKKAEMENLQKEYHKLFMENNSKYEFKSKAEITNFDENKSVIILTSNEEGQFEITGLAYGTYYLDEKTAPEGYAKLSGPVKFVVEKGSYENGVQDPIDYVKESGKNDAQCIANKKVSIPQTGGIGTVIFTVVGVMLMVGAAFALKRRKEDELEGLA
;
A
#
# COMPACT_ATOMS: atom_id res chain seq x y z
N MET A 1 43.84 -51.69 19.77
CA MET A 1 42.80 -51.80 20.82
C MET A 1 42.82 -50.47 21.57
N ASN A 2 41.78 -49.65 21.72
CA ASN A 2 40.36 -49.72 21.38
C ASN A 2 39.87 -48.30 21.04
N LYS A 3 38.86 -48.24 20.17
CA LYS A 3 38.20 -47.06 19.61
C LYS A 3 37.44 -46.24 20.68
N LYS A 4 37.37 -44.91 20.57
CA LYS A 4 36.19 -44.13 20.13
C LYS A 4 36.23 -42.64 20.56
N PHE A 5 36.05 -41.79 19.54
CA PHE A 5 35.36 -40.50 19.46
C PHE A 5 35.84 -39.26 20.24
N LYS A 6 36.37 -38.32 19.45
CA LYS A 6 36.47 -36.87 19.67
C LYS A 6 35.09 -36.23 19.47
N PHE A 7 34.67 -35.35 20.39
CA PHE A 7 33.93 -34.09 20.14
C PHE A 7 33.74 -33.40 21.50
N LEU A 8 34.44 -32.28 21.74
CA LEU A 8 34.23 -31.42 22.91
C LEU A 8 34.22 -29.96 22.43
N THR A 9 33.04 -29.48 22.08
CA THR A 9 32.68 -28.05 21.97
C THR A 9 31.19 -27.95 21.68
N VAL A 10 30.34 -27.94 22.73
CA VAL A 10 28.96 -27.44 22.70
C VAL A 10 28.53 -27.08 24.14
N LEU A 11 27.82 -25.95 24.26
CA LEU A 11 26.98 -25.46 25.37
C LEU A 11 27.65 -24.89 26.63
N LEU A 12 27.96 -23.58 26.56
CA LEU A 12 27.71 -22.67 27.68
C LEU A 12 26.19 -22.37 27.69
N ALA A 13 25.41 -23.28 28.28
CA ALA A 13 24.05 -22.98 28.71
C ALA A 13 24.17 -22.39 30.12
N LEU A 14 23.97 -21.08 30.22
CA LEU A 14 23.87 -20.40 31.49
C LEU A 14 22.60 -20.92 32.17
N VAL A 15 22.81 -21.71 33.22
CA VAL A 15 21.80 -22.20 34.15
C VAL A 15 21.09 -20.99 34.76
N MET A 16 19.90 -20.65 34.26
CA MET A 16 18.96 -19.76 34.96
C MET A 16 17.98 -20.62 35.77
N THR A 17 18.52 -21.27 36.80
CA THR A 17 17.73 -21.78 37.91
C THR A 17 17.62 -20.69 38.96
N LEU A 18 16.40 -20.30 39.31
CA LEU A 18 15.86 -20.14 40.68
C LEU A 18 14.62 -19.24 40.65
N GLY A 19 13.51 -19.79 40.17
CA GLY A 19 12.19 -19.58 40.77
C GLY A 19 11.81 -20.75 41.69
N ALA A 20 12.77 -21.63 42.02
CA ALA A 20 12.52 -22.78 42.88
C ALA A 20 12.49 -22.31 44.34
N PHE A 21 11.31 -22.40 44.96
CA PHE A 21 11.25 -22.63 46.40
C PHE A 21 11.93 -24.00 46.64
N ALA A 22 13.13 -23.99 47.20
CA ALA A 22 13.68 -25.21 47.80
C ALA A 22 12.90 -25.44 49.10
N PRO A 23 12.25 -26.59 49.31
CA PRO A 23 11.73 -26.92 50.64
C PRO A 23 12.93 -26.97 51.59
N PHE A 24 12.86 -26.18 52.67
CA PHE A 24 13.76 -26.39 53.81
C PHE A 24 13.62 -27.86 54.21
N SER A 25 14.70 -28.62 54.08
CA SER A 25 14.73 -30.02 54.52
C SER A 25 14.55 -30.01 56.03
N ALA A 26 13.34 -30.31 56.49
CA ALA A 26 13.07 -30.58 57.89
C ALA A 26 13.90 -31.79 58.29
N ARG A 27 14.94 -31.54 59.08
CA ARG A 27 15.75 -32.54 59.74
C ARG A 27 14.83 -33.29 60.71
N ALA A 28 14.61 -34.58 60.45
CA ALA A 28 13.85 -35.45 61.33
C ALA A 28 14.50 -35.51 62.71
N GLU A 29 13.83 -34.96 63.73
CA GLU A 29 14.04 -35.35 65.12
C GLU A 29 12.82 -36.15 65.57
N GLU A 30 13.07 -37.39 66.00
CA GLU A 30 12.07 -38.31 66.53
C GLU A 30 11.48 -37.76 67.83
N GLY A 31 10.20 -37.38 67.79
CA GLY A 31 9.39 -37.03 68.96
C GLY A 31 7.96 -37.53 68.75
N THR A 32 7.46 -38.26 69.74
CA THR A 32 6.21 -39.05 69.78
C THR A 32 4.93 -38.41 69.17
N PRO A 33 4.02 -39.23 68.60
CA PRO A 33 2.85 -38.77 67.87
C PRO A 33 1.77 -38.26 68.83
N ASN A 34 1.37 -37.00 68.64
CA ASN A 34 0.13 -36.48 69.22
C ASN A 34 -0.78 -35.98 68.09
N THR A 35 -2.07 -36.23 68.30
CA THR A 35 -3.18 -36.29 67.35
C THR A 35 -3.48 -35.02 66.53
N THR A 36 -4.07 -35.26 65.34
CA THR A 36 -4.67 -34.33 64.36
C THR A 36 -3.72 -33.38 63.63
N THR A 37 -2.88 -33.92 62.74
CA THR A 37 -2.39 -33.17 61.57
C THR A 37 -3.51 -33.17 60.53
N THR A 38 -4.24 -32.08 60.43
CA THR A 38 -4.90 -31.74 59.16
C THR A 38 -3.82 -31.71 58.10
N ASP A 39 -3.97 -32.47 57.01
CA ASP A 39 -3.11 -32.34 55.84
C ASP A 39 -3.30 -30.92 55.30
N GLU A 40 -2.47 -29.97 55.76
CA GLU A 40 -2.52 -28.59 55.32
C GLU A 40 -2.08 -28.56 53.86
N THR A 41 -3.01 -28.23 52.97
CA THR A 41 -2.76 -28.08 51.54
C THR A 41 -2.95 -26.63 51.11
N THR A 42 -2.21 -26.22 50.09
CA THR A 42 -2.55 -25.00 49.35
C THR A 42 -3.84 -25.28 48.59
N LYS A 43 -4.92 -24.61 49.00
CA LYS A 43 -6.25 -24.78 48.41
C LYS A 43 -6.37 -24.05 47.09
N THR A 44 -5.79 -22.86 47.01
CA THR A 44 -5.85 -22.04 45.80
C THR A 44 -4.49 -21.43 45.45
N VAL A 45 -4.27 -21.23 44.15
CA VAL A 45 -3.19 -20.40 43.63
C VAL A 45 -3.82 -19.34 42.74
N THR A 46 -3.72 -18.07 43.12
CA THR A 46 -4.16 -16.93 42.32
C THR A 46 -3.00 -16.39 41.49
N LEU A 47 -3.16 -16.39 40.17
CA LEU A 47 -2.19 -15.83 39.24
C LEU A 47 -2.58 -14.41 38.85
N HIS A 48 -1.70 -13.45 39.15
CA HIS A 48 -1.83 -12.04 38.83
C HIS A 48 -0.89 -11.67 37.70
N LYS A 49 -1.43 -11.33 36.53
CA LYS A 49 -0.59 -11.02 35.39
C LYS A 49 -0.14 -9.57 35.39
N ILE A 50 1.17 -9.34 35.55
CA ILE A 50 1.73 -7.99 35.69
C ILE A 50 2.31 -7.50 34.36
N LEU A 51 1.82 -6.37 33.87
CA LEU A 51 2.46 -5.59 32.82
C LEU A 51 3.41 -4.57 33.45
N MET A 52 4.65 -4.54 32.95
CA MET A 52 5.68 -3.60 33.39
C MET A 52 6.14 -2.73 32.22
N ASP A 53 6.55 -1.50 32.50
CA ASP A 53 7.33 -0.73 31.53
C ASP A 53 8.72 -1.37 31.35
N LYS A 54 9.33 -1.16 30.17
CA LYS A 54 10.58 -1.81 29.78
C LYS A 54 11.75 -1.48 30.71
N ASP A 55 11.80 -0.28 31.28
CA ASP A 55 12.87 0.12 32.20
C ASP A 55 12.74 -0.62 33.53
N ALA A 56 11.55 -0.59 34.14
CA ALA A 56 11.27 -1.34 35.36
C ALA A 56 11.49 -2.84 35.16
N PHE A 57 11.01 -3.38 34.03
CA PHE A 57 11.14 -4.79 33.68
C PHE A 57 12.61 -5.20 33.57
N SER A 58 13.44 -4.44 32.84
CA SER A 58 14.86 -4.77 32.65
C SER A 58 15.64 -4.81 33.98
N LYS A 59 15.34 -3.87 34.88
CA LYS A 59 15.96 -3.75 36.21
C LYS A 59 15.42 -4.73 37.24
N PHE A 60 14.28 -5.38 36.97
CA PHE A 60 13.71 -6.35 37.90
C PHE A 60 14.59 -7.61 37.98
N THR A 61 15.25 -7.80 39.11
CA THR A 61 16.08 -8.98 39.41
C THR A 61 15.24 -10.07 40.06
N ALA A 62 15.59 -11.33 39.82
CA ALA A 62 14.94 -12.45 40.51
C ALA A 62 15.21 -12.37 42.03
N GLY A 63 14.15 -12.43 42.84
CA GLY A 63 14.19 -12.32 44.30
C GLY A 63 12.78 -12.19 44.90
N THR A 64 12.66 -12.30 46.22
CA THR A 64 11.40 -12.14 46.97
C THR A 64 11.15 -10.71 47.44
N THR A 65 12.12 -9.80 47.32
CA THR A 65 11.97 -8.42 47.78
C THR A 65 11.56 -7.50 46.63
N GLY A 66 10.45 -6.78 46.81
CA GLY A 66 10.01 -5.70 45.91
C GLY A 66 10.91 -4.47 45.94
N LYS A 67 10.70 -3.53 45.01
CA LYS A 67 11.47 -2.27 44.96
C LYS A 67 11.24 -1.37 46.17
N ASP A 68 10.10 -1.51 46.81
CA ASP A 68 9.71 -0.83 48.05
C ASP A 68 10.27 -1.51 49.32
N GLY A 69 10.97 -2.63 49.17
CA GLY A 69 11.49 -3.43 50.29
C GLY A 69 10.49 -4.45 50.83
N THR A 70 9.29 -4.56 50.27
CA THR A 70 8.28 -5.54 50.68
C THR A 70 8.75 -6.95 50.33
N GLU A 71 8.76 -7.87 51.29
CA GLU A 71 9.01 -9.29 51.03
C GLU A 71 7.75 -9.98 50.51
N TYR A 72 7.92 -10.81 49.49
CA TYR A 72 6.91 -11.72 48.96
C TYR A 72 7.01 -13.05 49.69
N ASP A 73 5.97 -13.34 50.46
CA ASP A 73 5.81 -14.51 51.32
C ASP A 73 4.76 -15.49 50.78
N GLY A 74 4.44 -15.41 49.48
CA GLY A 74 3.44 -16.26 48.84
C GLY A 74 2.00 -15.73 48.97
N THR A 75 1.73 -14.73 49.82
CA THR A 75 0.42 -14.08 49.92
C THR A 75 0.27 -12.94 48.93
N SER A 76 -0.95 -12.39 48.81
CA SER A 76 -1.22 -11.24 47.95
C SER A 76 -0.32 -10.05 48.28
N ILE A 77 0.36 -9.51 47.27
CA ILE A 77 1.12 -8.25 47.32
C ILE A 77 0.15 -7.07 47.27
N GLY A 78 -0.87 -7.13 46.41
CA GLY A 78 -1.80 -6.03 46.23
C GLY A 78 -2.66 -5.77 47.46
N ASP A 79 -2.99 -6.81 48.23
CA ASP A 79 -3.81 -6.68 49.44
C ASP A 79 -3.03 -6.24 50.70
N LYS A 80 -1.70 -6.08 50.61
CA LYS A 80 -0.90 -5.67 51.77
C LYS A 80 -1.25 -4.26 52.22
N ASN A 81 -1.51 -4.08 53.50
CA ASN A 81 -1.78 -2.78 54.13
C ASN A 81 -2.96 -1.99 53.50
N ILE A 82 -3.95 -2.69 52.93
CA ILE A 82 -5.22 -2.05 52.54
C ILE A 82 -5.94 -1.55 53.81
N ASP A 83 -6.40 -0.31 53.78
CA ASP A 83 -7.18 0.25 54.89
C ASP A 83 -8.64 -0.23 54.77
N GLU A 84 -9.04 -1.13 55.67
CA GLU A 84 -10.37 -1.74 55.67
C GLU A 84 -11.51 -0.72 55.82
N ASN A 85 -11.23 0.47 56.37
CA ASN A 85 -12.22 1.53 56.58
C ASN A 85 -12.52 2.33 55.30
N LYS A 86 -11.73 2.16 54.25
CA LYS A 86 -11.93 2.85 52.97
C LYS A 86 -13.05 2.22 52.14
N ASN A 87 -13.58 2.99 51.20
CA ASN A 87 -14.56 2.43 50.25
C ASN A 87 -13.85 1.54 49.20
N GLU A 88 -14.64 0.76 48.46
CA GLU A 88 -14.11 -0.23 47.51
C GLU A 88 -13.24 0.38 46.39
N ASP A 89 -13.55 1.59 45.92
CA ASP A 89 -12.76 2.23 44.87
C ASP A 89 -11.40 2.70 45.40
N GLU A 90 -11.38 3.21 46.62
CA GLU A 90 -10.15 3.59 47.31
C GLU A 90 -9.28 2.37 47.64
N LYS A 91 -9.89 1.23 48.02
CA LYS A 91 -9.18 -0.04 48.25
C LYS A 91 -8.55 -0.57 46.96
N LYS A 92 -9.28 -0.53 45.84
CA LYS A 92 -8.75 -0.89 44.52
C LYS A 92 -7.60 0.01 44.09
N GLU A 93 -7.66 1.29 44.42
CA GLU A 93 -6.57 2.22 44.12
C GLU A 93 -5.32 1.92 44.98
N GLN A 94 -5.50 1.60 46.27
CA GLN A 94 -4.40 1.11 47.12
C GLN A 94 -3.79 -0.19 46.58
N TYR A 95 -4.62 -1.13 46.15
CA TYR A 95 -4.17 -2.37 45.52
C TYR A 95 -3.25 -2.09 44.33
N LYS A 96 -3.68 -1.22 43.42
CA LYS A 96 -2.89 -0.81 42.24
C LYS A 96 -1.57 -0.15 42.65
N GLN A 97 -1.60 0.73 43.66
CA GLN A 97 -0.40 1.38 44.18
C GLN A 97 0.58 0.39 44.78
N ASN A 98 0.11 -0.61 45.53
CA ASN A 98 0.95 -1.67 46.08
C ASN A 98 1.66 -2.47 44.98
N ILE A 99 0.93 -2.86 43.93
CA ILE A 99 1.51 -3.52 42.75
C ILE A 99 2.57 -2.63 42.09
N ALA A 100 2.26 -1.35 41.85
CA ALA A 100 3.19 -0.40 41.24
C ALA A 100 4.43 -0.15 42.11
N ASN A 101 4.29 -0.08 43.44
CA ASN A 101 5.39 0.12 44.38
C ASN A 101 6.32 -1.10 44.42
N TYR A 102 5.74 -2.30 44.45
CA TYR A 102 6.49 -3.55 44.51
C TYR A 102 7.30 -3.79 43.24
N PHE A 103 6.67 -3.70 42.06
CA PHE A 103 7.32 -4.00 40.78
C PHE A 103 8.05 -2.77 40.18
N GLY A 104 7.66 -1.57 40.59
CA GLY A 104 8.20 -0.28 40.17
C GLY A 104 7.53 0.31 38.92
N GLY A 105 7.79 1.60 38.68
CA GLY A 105 7.40 2.28 37.45
C GLY A 105 5.88 2.37 37.29
N THR A 106 5.38 2.05 36.10
CA THR A 106 3.94 2.06 35.78
C THR A 106 3.34 0.64 35.81
N SER A 107 3.91 -0.26 36.61
CA SER A 107 3.49 -1.66 36.65
C SER A 107 2.03 -1.80 37.07
N LYS A 108 1.29 -2.66 36.38
CA LYS A 108 -0.14 -2.89 36.63
C LYS A 108 -0.56 -4.33 36.36
N GLU A 109 -1.60 -4.78 37.02
CA GLU A 109 -2.25 -6.04 36.69
C GLU A 109 -3.10 -5.90 35.41
N ILE A 110 -3.13 -6.96 34.59
CA ILE A 110 -3.88 -6.99 33.33
C ILE A 110 -4.76 -8.25 33.20
N ALA A 111 -5.98 -8.03 32.72
CA ALA A 111 -6.92 -9.07 32.35
C ALA A 111 -6.70 -9.56 30.91
N GLY A 112 -7.31 -10.70 30.55
CA GLY A 112 -7.36 -11.22 29.20
C GLY A 112 -6.10 -11.98 28.75
N VAL A 113 -5.23 -12.40 29.67
CA VAL A 113 -4.09 -13.26 29.35
C VAL A 113 -4.40 -14.70 29.75
N TYR A 114 -4.23 -15.64 28.82
CA TYR A 114 -4.59 -17.04 29.06
C TYR A 114 -3.44 -17.82 29.69
N PHE A 115 -3.72 -18.51 30.79
CA PHE A 115 -2.79 -19.38 31.49
C PHE A 115 -3.32 -20.81 31.59
N VAL A 116 -2.41 -21.78 31.55
CA VAL A 116 -2.74 -23.21 31.64
C VAL A 116 -1.79 -23.94 32.58
N LEU A 117 -2.34 -24.84 33.38
CA LEU A 117 -1.59 -25.64 34.37
C LEU A 117 -1.03 -26.92 33.74
N LYS A 118 0.24 -27.20 34.03
CA LYS A 118 1.00 -28.38 33.59
C LYS A 118 1.63 -29.10 34.76
N PHE A 119 1.78 -30.41 34.60
CA PHE A 119 2.74 -31.17 35.40
C PHE A 119 4.15 -30.75 34.97
N ALA A 120 5.01 -30.41 35.92
CA ALA A 120 6.39 -30.03 35.60
C ALA A 120 7.16 -31.18 34.92
N ASP A 121 8.23 -30.83 34.22
CA ASP A 121 9.11 -31.82 33.57
C ASP A 121 9.75 -32.81 34.56
N ASP A 122 9.85 -32.41 35.84
CA ASP A 122 10.37 -33.23 36.94
C ASP A 122 9.26 -33.76 37.87
N TYR A 123 8.00 -33.76 37.43
CA TYR A 123 6.88 -34.27 38.21
C TYR A 123 7.07 -35.73 38.63
N LYS A 124 6.58 -36.10 39.81
CA LYS A 124 6.78 -37.42 40.44
C LYS A 124 6.31 -38.61 39.59
N ASP A 125 5.33 -38.40 38.74
CA ASP A 125 4.76 -39.40 37.82
C ASP A 125 5.25 -39.15 36.39
N GLN A 126 6.10 -40.04 35.88
CA GLN A 126 6.77 -39.90 34.57
C GLN A 126 5.78 -39.83 33.40
N ASP A 127 4.63 -40.50 33.49
CA ASP A 127 3.65 -40.50 32.39
C ASP A 127 2.91 -39.16 32.24
N LYS A 128 3.00 -38.31 33.27
CA LYS A 128 2.37 -36.98 33.35
C LYS A 128 3.34 -35.83 33.04
N GLN A 129 4.65 -36.03 33.17
CA GLN A 129 5.67 -34.99 32.98
C GLN A 129 5.47 -34.20 31.67
N GLY A 130 5.48 -32.87 31.78
CA GLY A 130 5.35 -31.94 30.64
C GLY A 130 3.95 -31.83 30.02
N LYS A 131 2.98 -32.65 30.45
CA LYS A 131 1.59 -32.63 29.95
C LYS A 131 0.73 -31.65 30.74
N TYR A 132 -0.37 -31.19 30.14
CA TYR A 132 -1.34 -30.36 30.83
C TYR A 132 -2.11 -31.16 31.89
N VAL A 133 -2.49 -30.51 32.97
CA VAL A 133 -3.41 -31.07 33.97
C VAL A 133 -4.81 -31.04 33.38
N LYS A 134 -5.48 -32.18 33.26
CA LYS A 134 -6.84 -32.26 32.72
C LYS A 134 -7.84 -31.60 33.68
N ARG A 135 -8.76 -30.79 33.15
CA ARG A 135 -9.83 -30.14 33.92
C ARG A 135 -10.99 -31.10 34.25
N GLY A 136 -11.65 -30.84 35.35
CA GLY A 136 -12.94 -31.41 35.72
C GLY A 136 -14.10 -30.70 35.00
N ALA A 137 -15.26 -30.64 35.66
CA ALA A 137 -16.41 -29.90 35.14
C ALA A 137 -16.16 -28.38 35.08
N ASP A 138 -15.42 -27.86 36.07
CA ASP A 138 -14.97 -26.48 36.13
C ASP A 138 -13.59 -26.31 35.49
N ALA A 139 -13.39 -25.24 34.71
CA ALA A 139 -12.17 -25.04 33.93
C ALA A 139 -10.93 -24.73 34.76
N LEU A 140 -11.09 -24.32 36.01
CA LEU A 140 -10.00 -23.98 36.92
C LEU A 140 -9.80 -25.05 38.00
N THR A 141 -10.51 -26.17 37.89
CA THR A 141 -10.46 -27.28 38.82
C THR A 141 -9.95 -28.55 38.12
N PRO A 142 -8.90 -29.21 38.66
CA PRO A 142 -8.41 -30.48 38.13
C PRO A 142 -9.46 -31.60 38.15
N ALA A 143 -9.35 -32.51 37.18
CA ALA A 143 -10.17 -33.73 37.14
C ALA A 143 -9.85 -34.66 38.32
N GLU A 144 -10.82 -35.50 38.67
CA GLU A 144 -10.65 -36.57 39.64
C GLU A 144 -10.99 -37.93 39.03
N PRO A 145 -10.04 -38.88 38.99
CA PRO A 145 -8.63 -38.77 39.41
C PRO A 145 -7.79 -37.80 38.56
N LEU A 146 -6.61 -37.39 39.05
CA LEU A 146 -5.69 -36.53 38.29
C LEU A 146 -5.18 -37.23 37.03
N GLU A 147 -5.48 -36.65 35.89
CA GLU A 147 -5.15 -37.17 34.56
C GLU A 147 -4.37 -36.12 33.75
N PRO A 148 -3.42 -36.55 32.90
CA PRO A 148 -2.79 -35.67 31.93
C PRO A 148 -3.64 -35.51 30.67
N THR A 149 -3.43 -34.42 29.93
CA THR A 149 -3.98 -34.21 28.59
C THR A 149 -2.99 -33.45 27.72
N ASP A 150 -2.95 -33.78 26.43
CA ASP A 150 -2.23 -32.98 25.42
C ASP A 150 -3.16 -31.92 24.79
N ASP A 151 -4.47 -32.07 24.98
CA ASP A 151 -5.50 -31.16 24.51
C ASP A 151 -5.70 -30.02 25.51
N ILE A 152 -5.22 -28.84 25.12
CA ILE A 152 -5.31 -27.59 25.89
C ILE A 152 -6.77 -27.16 26.17
N GLU A 153 -7.74 -27.51 25.32
CA GLU A 153 -9.16 -27.20 25.59
C GLU A 153 -9.74 -28.03 26.73
N LYS A 154 -9.05 -29.13 27.08
CA LYS A 154 -9.37 -30.00 28.22
C LYS A 154 -8.44 -29.76 29.40
N ALA A 155 -7.54 -28.78 29.33
CA ALA A 155 -6.63 -28.47 30.41
C ALA A 155 -7.26 -27.54 31.45
N VAL A 156 -6.72 -27.57 32.68
CA VAL A 156 -7.01 -26.57 33.71
C VAL A 156 -6.38 -25.24 33.28
N GLY A 157 -7.20 -24.24 32.99
CA GLY A 157 -6.73 -22.97 32.46
C GLY A 157 -7.84 -21.97 32.15
N GLY A 158 -7.47 -20.71 31.98
CA GLY A 158 -8.41 -19.62 31.75
C GLY A 158 -7.74 -18.27 31.50
N LEU A 159 -8.56 -17.26 31.21
CA LEU A 159 -8.14 -15.87 31.06
C LEU A 159 -8.05 -15.19 32.42
N THR A 160 -7.00 -14.40 32.66
CA THR A 160 -6.93 -13.50 33.81
C THR A 160 -8.08 -12.49 33.79
N THR A 161 -8.56 -12.15 34.98
CA THR A 161 -9.50 -11.04 35.20
C THR A 161 -8.75 -9.86 35.83
N ASP A 162 -9.45 -8.77 36.14
CA ASP A 162 -8.88 -7.64 36.88
C ASP A 162 -8.44 -8.00 38.31
N SER A 163 -8.81 -9.20 38.79
CA SER A 163 -8.42 -9.76 40.09
C SER A 163 -7.58 -11.04 39.96
N GLY A 164 -7.02 -11.29 38.78
CA GLY A 164 -6.20 -12.47 38.50
C GLY A 164 -7.01 -13.70 38.05
N LEU A 165 -6.38 -14.86 38.13
CA LEU A 165 -6.92 -16.17 37.77
C LEU A 165 -6.71 -17.17 38.91
N VAL A 166 -7.78 -17.70 39.49
CA VAL A 166 -7.72 -18.56 40.67
C VAL A 166 -7.78 -20.03 40.29
N PHE A 167 -6.68 -20.76 40.46
CA PHE A 167 -6.63 -22.21 40.28
C PHE A 167 -7.03 -22.92 41.57
N ASN A 168 -7.91 -23.93 41.47
CA ASN A 168 -8.16 -24.85 42.58
C ASN A 168 -7.01 -25.88 42.64
N THR A 169 -6.24 -25.82 43.71
CA THR A 169 -5.02 -26.63 43.89
C THR A 169 -5.10 -27.56 45.09
N SER A 170 -6.24 -27.59 45.79
CA SER A 170 -6.49 -28.38 47.02
C SER A 170 -6.16 -29.87 46.93
N LYS A 171 -6.07 -30.43 45.71
CA LYS A 171 -5.83 -31.85 45.41
C LYS A 171 -4.52 -32.11 44.67
N LEU A 172 -3.70 -31.08 44.51
CA LEU A 172 -2.45 -31.14 43.77
C LEU A 172 -1.27 -31.27 44.74
N GLU A 173 -0.33 -32.13 44.39
CA GLU A 173 0.87 -32.39 45.19
C GLU A 173 2.05 -32.69 44.27
N GLY A 174 3.18 -32.00 44.45
CA GLY A 174 4.37 -32.09 43.61
C GLY A 174 4.64 -30.82 42.81
N ASN A 175 5.45 -30.94 41.76
CA ASN A 175 5.91 -29.81 40.95
C ASN A 175 4.98 -29.56 39.75
N PHE A 176 4.56 -28.32 39.58
CA PHE A 176 3.70 -27.87 38.49
C PHE A 176 4.28 -26.64 37.82
N GLU A 177 3.85 -26.41 36.59
CA GLU A 177 4.14 -25.20 35.82
C GLU A 177 2.84 -24.54 35.36
N ILE A 178 2.82 -23.22 35.29
CA ILE A 178 1.71 -22.45 34.71
C ILE A 178 2.23 -21.69 33.49
N ASP A 179 1.81 -22.12 32.31
CA ASP A 179 2.24 -21.60 31.02
C ASP A 179 1.33 -20.47 30.54
N GLU A 180 1.93 -19.47 29.90
CA GLU A 180 1.21 -18.39 29.22
C GLU A 180 0.97 -18.73 27.75
N ILE A 181 -0.28 -18.62 27.30
CA ILE A 181 -0.71 -19.04 25.97
C ILE A 181 -1.22 -17.82 25.20
N HIS A 182 -0.32 -17.25 24.37
CA HIS A 182 -0.57 -16.00 23.67
C HIS A 182 -1.74 -16.10 22.67
N ASP A 183 -1.88 -17.21 21.96
CA ASP A 183 -2.92 -17.41 20.93
C ASP A 183 -4.32 -17.68 21.48
N LYS A 184 -4.45 -17.96 22.78
CA LYS A 184 -5.72 -18.00 23.50
C LYS A 184 -6.04 -16.70 24.24
N SER A 185 -5.07 -15.80 24.36
CA SER A 185 -5.24 -14.53 25.06
C SER A 185 -6.15 -13.58 24.26
N THR A 186 -6.81 -12.67 24.97
CA THR A 186 -7.66 -11.59 24.43
C THR A 186 -7.11 -10.20 24.75
N TYR A 187 -6.03 -10.13 25.52
CA TYR A 187 -5.37 -8.89 25.91
C TYR A 187 -4.93 -8.08 24.67
N LYS A 188 -5.34 -6.81 24.67
CA LYS A 188 -4.90 -5.78 23.72
C LYS A 188 -4.43 -4.59 24.50
N GLY A 189 -3.15 -4.29 24.37
CA GLY A 189 -2.59 -3.09 24.95
C GLY A 189 -2.96 -1.85 24.13
N THR A 190 -2.88 -0.70 24.78
CA THR A 190 -3.05 0.59 24.13
C THR A 190 -2.09 1.60 24.73
N VAL A 191 -1.35 2.32 23.88
CA VAL A 191 -0.53 3.46 24.27
C VAL A 191 -1.04 4.72 23.57
N GLU A 192 -1.06 5.85 24.29
CA GLU A 192 -1.28 7.15 23.66
C GLU A 192 0.04 7.67 23.09
N ILE A 193 0.08 7.90 21.78
CA ILE A 193 1.16 8.66 21.13
C ILE A 193 0.67 10.07 20.82
N LYS A 194 1.60 11.03 20.77
CA LYS A 194 1.32 12.38 20.26
C LYS A 194 1.92 12.51 18.88
N ASP A 195 1.15 13.00 17.92
CA ASP A 195 1.68 13.40 16.62
C ASP A 195 2.57 14.65 16.76
N ALA A 196 3.18 15.07 15.64
CA ALA A 196 4.03 16.27 15.60
C ALA A 196 3.29 17.58 15.97
N ASN A 197 1.96 17.57 15.90
CA ASN A 197 1.08 18.69 16.24
C ASN A 197 0.52 18.61 17.68
N GLY A 198 0.91 17.58 18.45
CA GLY A 198 0.43 17.34 19.81
C GLY A 198 -0.93 16.64 19.91
N HIS A 199 -1.54 16.22 18.79
CA HIS A 199 -2.76 15.40 18.76
C HIS A 199 -2.47 14.03 19.35
N LYS A 200 -3.32 13.58 20.27
CA LYS A 200 -3.18 12.26 20.90
C LYS A 200 -3.87 11.19 20.07
N THR A 201 -3.13 10.20 19.62
CA THR A 201 -3.65 9.02 18.95
C THR A 201 -3.42 7.80 19.83
N THR A 202 -4.46 6.96 20.01
CA THR A 202 -4.30 5.68 20.69
C THR A 202 -3.83 4.63 19.69
N VAL A 203 -2.74 3.95 19.99
CA VAL A 203 -2.21 2.85 19.19
C VAL A 203 -2.24 1.55 19.97
N ASN A 204 -2.54 0.45 19.30
CA ASN A 204 -2.55 -0.87 19.93
C ASN A 204 -1.14 -1.44 20.07
N THR A 205 -0.95 -2.20 21.15
CA THR A 205 0.29 -2.91 21.51
C THR A 205 -0.04 -4.37 21.84
N GLN A 206 1.00 -5.21 21.88
CA GLN A 206 0.91 -6.60 22.27
C GLN A 206 1.98 -6.97 23.28
N LEU A 207 1.72 -8.02 24.05
CA LEU A 207 2.71 -8.62 24.95
C LEU A 207 3.92 -9.12 24.17
N THR A 208 5.12 -8.86 24.72
CA THR A 208 6.41 -9.22 24.12
C THR A 208 7.24 -10.00 25.14
N ASP A 209 8.23 -9.35 25.78
CA ASP A 209 9.11 -10.00 26.74
C ASP A 209 8.35 -10.48 27.97
N ASN A 210 8.86 -11.52 28.62
CA ASN A 210 8.26 -12.11 29.81
C ASN A 210 9.30 -12.52 30.86
N LYS A 211 8.91 -12.46 32.13
CA LYS A 211 9.71 -12.92 33.27
C LYS A 211 8.83 -13.73 34.20
N ALA A 212 9.41 -14.79 34.78
CA ALA A 212 8.68 -15.78 35.58
C ALA A 212 7.51 -16.44 34.80
N VAL A 213 7.76 -16.72 33.51
CA VAL A 213 6.88 -17.50 32.64
C VAL A 213 7.74 -18.61 32.01
N PRO A 214 7.39 -19.89 32.17
CA PRO A 214 6.27 -20.39 32.98
C PRO A 214 6.47 -20.13 34.48
N VAL A 215 5.36 -20.06 35.22
CA VAL A 215 5.39 -19.99 36.68
C VAL A 215 5.66 -21.40 37.21
N LYS A 216 6.79 -21.62 37.88
CA LYS A 216 7.10 -22.92 38.49
C LYS A 216 6.68 -22.92 39.95
N ILE A 217 5.87 -23.89 40.36
CA ILE A 217 5.37 -24.03 41.74
C ILE A 217 5.52 -25.45 42.26
N THR A 218 5.78 -25.60 43.55
CA THR A 218 5.73 -26.88 44.27
C THR A 218 4.58 -26.82 45.26
N LEU A 219 3.70 -27.81 45.24
CA LEU A 219 2.51 -27.89 46.08
C LEU A 219 2.63 -29.03 47.11
N PRO A 220 2.27 -28.79 48.39
CA PRO A 220 1.80 -27.53 48.95
C PRO A 220 2.90 -26.44 48.99
N LEU A 221 2.49 -25.18 48.81
CA LEU A 221 3.39 -24.02 48.88
C LEU A 221 3.58 -23.64 50.35
N VAL A 222 4.83 -23.48 50.78
CA VAL A 222 5.19 -23.26 52.19
C VAL A 222 6.04 -22.00 52.33
N ASN A 223 5.73 -21.16 53.31
CA ASN A 223 6.55 -20.01 53.72
C ASN A 223 7.02 -20.18 55.18
N GLU A 224 7.64 -19.15 55.76
CA GLU A 224 8.14 -19.19 57.15
C GLU A 224 7.05 -19.43 58.21
N LYS A 225 5.78 -19.20 57.87
CA LYS A 225 4.61 -19.38 58.73
C LYS A 225 3.90 -20.73 58.55
N GLY A 226 4.35 -21.56 57.60
CA GLY A 226 3.73 -22.85 57.28
C GLY A 226 3.14 -22.88 55.88
N VAL A 227 2.14 -23.75 55.66
CA VAL A 227 1.46 -23.87 54.36
C VAL A 227 0.71 -22.58 54.05
N VAL A 228 0.91 -22.04 52.86
CA VAL A 228 0.12 -20.94 52.33
C VAL A 228 -1.15 -21.54 51.72
N GLU A 229 -2.26 -21.40 52.44
CA GLU A 229 -3.56 -21.95 52.04
C GLU A 229 -4.05 -21.33 50.72
N ASP A 230 -3.99 -20.01 50.60
CA ASP A 230 -4.34 -19.25 49.39
C ASP A 230 -3.09 -18.50 48.90
N ALA A 231 -2.40 -19.10 47.94
CA ALA A 231 -1.15 -18.58 47.41
C ALA A 231 -1.38 -17.64 46.22
N HIS A 232 -0.46 -16.70 45.99
CA HIS A 232 -0.55 -15.71 44.91
C HIS A 232 0.75 -15.69 44.11
N VAL A 233 0.70 -15.67 42.78
CA VAL A 233 1.89 -15.67 41.90
C VAL A 233 1.81 -14.56 40.86
N TYR A 234 2.96 -14.03 40.44
CA TYR A 234 3.04 -12.79 39.66
C TYR A 234 3.94 -12.93 38.41
N PRO A 235 3.50 -13.62 37.33
CA PRO A 235 4.19 -13.58 36.04
C PRO A 235 4.18 -12.17 35.46
N LYS A 236 5.24 -11.78 34.73
CA LYS A 236 5.41 -10.42 34.19
C LYS A 236 5.51 -10.42 32.67
N ASN A 237 5.07 -9.33 32.03
CA ASN A 237 5.37 -9.01 30.63
C ASN A 237 5.79 -7.55 30.45
N THR A 238 6.43 -7.29 29.30
CA THR A 238 6.37 -5.98 28.63
C THR A 238 5.40 -6.03 27.45
N GLU A 239 5.05 -4.87 26.92
CA GLU A 239 4.33 -4.75 25.65
C GLU A 239 5.07 -3.85 24.66
N ASP A 240 4.82 -4.07 23.38
CA ASP A 240 5.33 -3.21 22.30
C ASP A 240 4.45 -3.33 21.05
N LYS A 241 4.75 -2.55 20.01
CA LYS A 241 4.10 -2.61 18.70
C LYS A 241 5.11 -2.58 17.56
N PRO A 242 4.82 -3.22 16.42
CA PRO A 242 5.59 -3.05 15.20
C PRO A 242 5.57 -1.60 14.69
N ARG A 243 6.57 -1.29 13.87
CA ARG A 243 6.64 -0.06 13.07
C ARG A 243 6.71 -0.43 11.60
N ILE A 244 6.08 0.35 10.74
CA ILE A 244 6.12 0.12 9.29
C ILE A 244 6.29 1.46 8.58
N ASP A 245 6.94 1.44 7.42
CA ASP A 245 6.84 2.50 6.44
C ASP A 245 6.96 1.95 5.02
N LYS A 246 6.42 2.69 4.06
CA LYS A 246 6.44 2.38 2.63
C LYS A 246 6.83 3.61 1.83
N ASN A 247 7.79 3.46 0.92
CA ASN A 247 8.16 4.54 0.01
C ASN A 247 8.70 3.97 -1.32
N PHE A 248 9.08 4.85 -2.25
CA PHE A 248 9.91 4.46 -3.38
C PHE A 248 11.22 3.83 -2.87
N ALA A 249 11.69 2.79 -3.55
CA ALA A 249 12.98 2.19 -3.23
C ALA A 249 14.11 3.20 -3.50
N GLU A 250 15.18 3.14 -2.72
CA GLU A 250 16.37 4.00 -2.89
C GLU A 250 16.96 3.92 -4.31
N ASP A 251 16.90 2.74 -4.94
CA ASP A 251 17.39 2.46 -6.30
C ASP A 251 16.32 2.65 -7.40
N SER A 252 15.23 3.37 -7.10
CA SER A 252 14.21 3.76 -8.09
C SER A 252 14.77 4.78 -9.08
N ASP A 253 14.36 4.69 -10.34
CA ASP A 253 14.78 5.59 -11.43
C ASP A 253 14.04 6.95 -11.42
N LEU A 254 13.08 7.13 -10.50
CA LEU A 254 12.35 8.39 -10.34
C LEU A 254 13.28 9.50 -9.84
N THR A 255 13.21 10.69 -10.43
CA THR A 255 14.15 11.78 -10.10
C THR A 255 13.48 13.07 -9.68
N LYS A 256 12.34 13.41 -10.27
CA LYS A 256 11.63 14.68 -10.01
C LYS A 256 10.20 14.43 -9.55
N ALA A 257 9.82 15.12 -8.48
CA ALA A 257 8.45 15.22 -8.01
C ALA A 257 7.63 16.18 -8.90
N GLU A 258 6.32 16.14 -8.74
CA GLU A 258 5.34 17.00 -9.42
C GLU A 258 5.66 18.49 -9.26
N ASP A 259 6.16 18.88 -8.08
CA ASP A 259 6.58 20.26 -7.76
C ASP A 259 7.98 20.63 -8.29
N GLY A 260 8.63 19.72 -9.01
CA GLY A 260 9.96 19.88 -9.61
C GLY A 260 11.14 19.57 -8.68
N LYS A 261 10.91 19.27 -7.39
CA LYS A 261 11.98 18.91 -6.44
C LYS A 261 12.49 17.49 -6.66
N PRO A 262 13.67 17.13 -6.13
CA PRO A 262 14.12 15.74 -6.08
C PRO A 262 13.12 14.87 -5.29
N VAL A 263 12.85 13.67 -5.80
CA VAL A 263 11.97 12.70 -5.13
C VAL A 263 12.66 12.13 -3.89
N ASN A 264 11.98 12.19 -2.74
CA ASN A 264 12.36 11.50 -1.52
C ASN A 264 12.11 9.99 -1.65
N LYS A 265 13.08 9.18 -1.23
CA LYS A 265 13.09 7.72 -1.40
C LYS A 265 13.56 7.05 -0.11
N GLY A 266 13.25 5.76 -0.01
CA GLY A 266 13.58 4.92 1.13
C GLY A 266 12.47 4.98 2.18
N ALA A 267 12.09 3.80 2.66
CA ALA A 267 11.17 3.68 3.78
C ALA A 267 11.87 4.07 5.09
N ASN A 268 11.20 4.89 5.90
CA ASN A 268 11.63 5.38 7.20
C ASN A 268 10.44 5.40 8.18
N TYR A 269 10.57 4.73 9.33
CA TYR A 269 9.50 4.60 10.33
C TYR A 269 8.98 5.94 10.86
N ASP A 270 9.83 6.97 10.92
CA ASP A 270 9.42 8.32 11.36
C ASP A 270 8.47 9.01 10.36
N ASN A 271 8.38 8.46 9.14
CA ASN A 271 7.58 8.99 8.04
C ASN A 271 6.23 8.27 7.87
N TYR A 272 5.84 7.41 8.82
CA TYR A 272 4.62 6.58 8.77
C TYR A 272 3.35 7.36 8.38
N GLU A 273 3.18 8.57 8.93
CA GLU A 273 2.03 9.46 8.71
C GLU A 273 2.33 10.64 7.77
N MET A 274 3.58 10.80 7.29
CA MET A 274 3.92 11.96 6.49
C MET A 274 3.42 11.82 5.06
N GLU A 275 2.93 12.91 4.47
CA GLU A 275 2.60 12.96 3.04
C GLU A 275 3.87 12.71 2.22
N LYS A 276 3.77 11.77 1.27
CA LYS A 276 4.89 11.33 0.42
C LYS A 276 4.76 11.94 -0.97
N ASP A 277 5.89 12.05 -1.65
CA ASP A 277 5.97 12.73 -2.93
C ASP A 277 5.11 12.06 -4.02
N THR A 278 4.53 12.92 -4.87
CA THR A 278 4.02 12.51 -6.18
C THR A 278 5.14 12.67 -7.21
N ALA A 279 5.67 11.58 -7.75
CA ALA A 279 6.78 11.56 -8.69
C ALA A 279 6.33 11.58 -10.15
N ASN A 280 7.05 12.33 -10.99
CA ASN A 280 6.79 12.36 -12.43
C ASN A 280 7.22 11.03 -13.07
N ALA A 281 6.29 10.37 -13.75
CA ALA A 281 6.50 9.11 -14.42
C ALA A 281 5.97 9.14 -15.85
N ARG A 282 6.35 8.12 -16.62
CA ARG A 282 5.82 7.88 -17.97
C ARG A 282 5.27 6.46 -18.05
N VAL A 283 4.33 6.24 -18.96
CA VAL A 283 3.83 4.89 -19.27
C VAL A 283 4.99 3.98 -19.65
N GLY A 284 5.02 2.77 -19.09
CA GLY A 284 6.09 1.80 -19.21
C GLY A 284 7.22 1.90 -18.20
N LEU A 285 7.25 2.94 -17.37
CA LEU A 285 8.29 3.05 -16.35
C LEU A 285 8.08 1.98 -15.28
N GLU A 286 9.14 1.24 -14.97
CA GLU A 286 9.18 0.36 -13.81
C GLU A 286 9.49 1.19 -12.56
N VAL A 287 8.50 1.30 -11.69
CA VAL A 287 8.58 2.02 -10.42
C VAL A 287 8.89 1.02 -9.32
N LYS A 288 10.00 1.24 -8.62
CA LYS A 288 10.44 0.36 -7.51
C LYS A 288 9.99 0.91 -6.17
N TYR A 289 9.46 0.03 -5.33
CA TYR A 289 8.96 0.32 -3.99
C TYR A 289 9.74 -0.47 -2.93
N GLN A 290 9.73 0.06 -1.71
CA GLN A 290 10.29 -0.57 -0.53
C GLN A 290 9.31 -0.41 0.64
N VAL A 291 9.02 -1.51 1.31
CA VAL A 291 8.32 -1.54 2.60
C VAL A 291 9.32 -2.04 3.64
N LYS A 292 9.44 -1.33 4.76
CA LYS A 292 10.19 -1.79 5.93
C LYS A 292 9.24 -1.95 7.09
N THR A 293 9.32 -3.08 7.76
CA THR A 293 8.57 -3.36 8.98
C THR A 293 9.55 -3.80 10.06
N GLU A 294 9.57 -3.09 11.19
CA GLU A 294 10.30 -3.49 12.37
C GLU A 294 9.37 -4.25 13.32
N ILE A 295 9.73 -5.50 13.61
CA ILE A 295 9.08 -6.33 14.61
C ILE A 295 9.85 -6.20 15.92
N PRO A 296 9.18 -5.90 17.06
CA PRO A 296 9.86 -5.73 18.34
C PRO A 296 10.67 -6.95 18.79
N ALA A 297 11.66 -6.70 19.66
CA ALA A 297 12.33 -7.79 20.36
C ALA A 297 11.32 -8.61 21.16
N LYS A 298 11.58 -9.92 21.29
CA LYS A 298 10.77 -10.85 22.07
C LYS A 298 9.30 -10.93 21.64
N SER A 299 8.99 -10.66 20.38
CA SER A 299 7.64 -10.87 19.83
C SER A 299 7.25 -12.36 19.78
N HIS A 300 5.94 -12.61 19.85
CA HIS A 300 5.32 -13.93 19.84
C HIS A 300 4.15 -14.01 18.83
N LEU A 301 4.37 -13.50 17.62
CA LEU A 301 3.36 -13.38 16.58
C LEU A 301 2.88 -14.75 16.07
N LYS A 302 1.57 -14.87 15.84
CA LYS A 302 0.94 -15.90 15.00
C LYS A 302 0.48 -15.35 13.65
N GLU A 303 0.42 -14.03 13.52
CA GLU A 303 0.06 -13.33 12.29
C GLU A 303 1.13 -12.29 11.97
N ALA A 304 1.58 -12.30 10.72
CA ALA A 304 2.47 -11.31 10.12
C ALA A 304 2.20 -11.33 8.62
N HIS A 305 1.30 -10.45 8.18
CA HIS A 305 0.67 -10.46 6.87
C HIS A 305 0.66 -9.06 6.26
N TRP A 306 1.20 -8.94 5.06
CA TRP A 306 1.22 -7.71 4.27
C TRP A 306 0.34 -7.92 3.05
N ASP A 307 -0.67 -7.07 2.90
CA ASP A 307 -1.49 -7.00 1.68
C ASP A 307 -1.28 -5.63 1.03
N ASP A 308 -1.01 -5.62 -0.27
CA ASP A 308 -0.80 -4.41 -1.07
C ASP A 308 -1.75 -4.39 -2.27
N ARG A 309 -2.40 -3.23 -2.49
CA ARG A 309 -3.30 -2.97 -3.61
C ARG A 309 -2.90 -1.71 -4.35
N MET A 310 -3.06 -1.69 -5.66
CA MET A 310 -2.67 -0.59 -6.53
C MET A 310 -3.88 -0.03 -7.28
N THR A 311 -3.84 1.26 -7.60
CA THR A 311 -4.77 1.86 -8.56
C THR A 311 -4.53 1.35 -9.98
N GLU A 312 -5.53 1.47 -10.85
CA GLU A 312 -5.56 0.82 -12.18
C GLU A 312 -4.44 1.23 -13.12
N GLY A 313 -3.82 2.41 -12.93
CA GLY A 313 -2.68 2.88 -13.71
C GLY A 313 -1.34 2.22 -13.34
N LEU A 314 -1.32 1.33 -12.35
CA LEU A 314 -0.15 0.55 -11.95
C LEU A 314 -0.42 -0.96 -12.10
N THR A 315 0.49 -1.65 -12.77
CA THR A 315 0.49 -3.12 -12.85
C THR A 315 1.64 -3.68 -12.04
N PHE A 316 1.35 -4.45 -11.00
CA PHE A 316 2.34 -5.12 -10.18
C PHE A 316 3.17 -6.12 -11.02
N LYS A 317 4.50 -6.04 -10.88
CA LYS A 317 5.41 -6.99 -11.55
C LYS A 317 5.59 -8.21 -10.65
N GLN A 318 4.81 -9.27 -10.91
CA GLN A 318 4.67 -10.44 -10.04
C GLN A 318 6.00 -11.08 -9.62
N ASP A 319 6.96 -11.22 -10.52
CA ASP A 319 8.27 -11.84 -10.23
C ASP A 319 9.27 -10.88 -9.55
N SER A 320 8.87 -9.65 -9.22
CA SER A 320 9.78 -8.63 -8.68
C SER A 320 9.89 -8.62 -7.15
N LEU A 321 8.96 -9.26 -6.44
CA LEU A 321 8.90 -9.24 -4.98
C LEU A 321 10.07 -10.00 -4.36
N LYS A 322 10.84 -9.30 -3.53
CA LYS A 322 11.93 -9.83 -2.72
C LYS A 322 11.65 -9.54 -1.25
N ILE A 323 11.75 -10.59 -0.44
CA ILE A 323 11.40 -10.57 0.98
C ILE A 323 12.63 -10.91 1.80
N LYS A 324 13.06 -10.01 2.68
CA LYS A 324 14.23 -10.19 3.53
C LYS A 324 13.87 -10.01 4.99
N VAL A 325 14.50 -10.82 5.85
CA VAL A 325 14.50 -10.66 7.29
C VAL A 325 15.94 -10.48 7.76
N ASP A 326 16.23 -9.33 8.36
CA ASP A 326 17.59 -8.87 8.70
C ASP A 326 18.59 -9.03 7.55
N GLY A 327 18.17 -8.59 6.35
CA GLY A 327 18.96 -8.62 5.13
C GLY A 327 19.09 -10.00 4.45
N LYS A 328 18.56 -11.08 5.04
CA LYS A 328 18.59 -12.43 4.48
C LYS A 328 17.26 -12.76 3.82
N GLU A 329 17.29 -13.25 2.58
CA GLU A 329 16.08 -13.64 1.86
C GLU A 329 15.35 -14.80 2.54
N LEU A 330 14.02 -14.77 2.48
CA LEU A 330 13.18 -15.89 2.90
C LEU A 330 13.06 -16.94 1.80
N ASN A 331 12.95 -18.20 2.21
CA ASN A 331 12.63 -19.31 1.32
C ASN A 331 11.11 -19.35 1.07
N PRO A 332 10.64 -19.84 -0.09
CA PRO A 332 9.21 -19.99 -0.38
C PRO A 332 8.40 -20.89 0.58
N LYS A 333 9.03 -21.60 1.52
CA LYS A 333 8.35 -22.37 2.58
C LYS A 333 8.13 -21.57 3.86
N GLU A 334 8.78 -20.41 3.97
CA GLU A 334 8.69 -19.50 5.12
C GLU A 334 7.55 -18.48 4.94
N TYR A 335 6.88 -18.46 3.79
CA TYR A 335 5.75 -17.58 3.52
C TYR A 335 4.75 -18.21 2.55
N GLU A 336 3.51 -17.74 2.62
CA GLU A 336 2.44 -17.91 1.65
C GLU A 336 2.32 -16.62 0.85
N LEU A 337 2.13 -16.71 -0.47
CA LEU A 337 2.07 -15.56 -1.37
C LEU A 337 0.98 -15.77 -2.42
N ASP A 338 0.02 -14.85 -2.46
CA ASP A 338 -0.93 -14.67 -3.56
C ASP A 338 -0.54 -13.42 -4.34
N VAL A 339 -0.36 -13.55 -5.66
CA VAL A 339 0.03 -12.44 -6.54
C VAL A 339 -1.10 -12.11 -7.50
N ARG A 340 -1.30 -10.82 -7.73
CA ARG A 340 -2.38 -10.28 -8.56
C ARG A 340 -1.82 -9.23 -9.51
N GLU A 341 -2.63 -8.76 -10.45
CA GLU A 341 -2.21 -7.67 -11.35
C GLU A 341 -2.09 -6.35 -10.58
N ASP A 342 -2.91 -6.18 -9.56
CA ASP A 342 -3.03 -4.98 -8.73
C ASP A 342 -2.27 -5.08 -7.40
N GLY A 343 -1.40 -6.08 -7.21
CA GLY A 343 -0.59 -6.20 -5.98
C GLY A 343 -0.37 -7.63 -5.52
N PHE A 344 -0.27 -7.83 -4.20
CA PHE A 344 0.03 -9.13 -3.59
C PHE A 344 -0.49 -9.23 -2.15
N ASP A 345 -0.70 -10.47 -1.69
CA ASP A 345 -0.96 -10.82 -0.30
C ASP A 345 0.13 -11.79 0.16
N LEU A 346 0.91 -11.37 1.17
CA LEU A 346 2.07 -12.09 1.69
C LEU A 346 1.89 -12.38 3.18
N ARG A 347 1.91 -13.66 3.56
CA ARG A 347 1.78 -14.09 4.96
C ARG A 347 2.94 -14.98 5.40
N LEU A 348 3.55 -14.72 6.55
CA LEU A 348 4.58 -15.64 7.08
C LEU A 348 3.93 -16.94 7.55
N THR A 349 4.55 -18.08 7.21
CA THR A 349 4.19 -19.37 7.80
C THR A 349 4.77 -19.49 9.21
N ASP A 350 4.43 -20.54 9.96
CA ASP A 350 5.05 -20.81 11.27
C ASP A 350 6.60 -20.80 11.19
N LYS A 351 7.17 -21.32 10.09
CA LYS A 351 8.62 -21.29 9.84
C LYS A 351 9.15 -19.88 9.57
N GLY A 352 8.39 -19.04 8.88
CA GLY A 352 8.73 -17.63 8.70
C GLY A 352 8.66 -16.87 10.01
N LEU A 353 7.66 -17.15 10.85
CA LEU A 353 7.49 -16.53 12.17
C LEU A 353 8.66 -16.85 13.11
N GLU A 354 9.28 -18.04 13.02
CA GLU A 354 10.54 -18.36 13.74
C GLU A 354 11.70 -17.38 13.42
N ARG A 355 11.66 -16.70 12.27
CA ARG A 355 12.67 -15.70 11.89
C ARG A 355 12.52 -14.39 12.64
N VAL A 356 11.30 -14.03 13.06
CA VAL A 356 11.00 -12.75 13.73
C VAL A 356 10.71 -12.90 15.22
N ASN A 357 10.16 -14.04 15.65
CA ASN A 357 9.77 -14.28 17.04
C ASN A 357 10.96 -14.61 17.94
N GLY A 358 10.83 -14.22 19.22
CA GLY A 358 11.77 -14.58 20.30
C GLY A 358 13.18 -13.99 20.19
N LYS A 359 13.44 -13.07 19.26
CA LYS A 359 14.77 -12.46 19.10
C LYS A 359 15.06 -11.45 20.20
N ASP A 360 16.33 -11.34 20.61
CA ASP A 360 16.76 -10.41 21.67
C ASP A 360 16.76 -8.95 21.21
N ALA A 361 16.88 -8.71 19.91
CA ALA A 361 16.78 -7.40 19.27
C ALA A 361 15.55 -7.35 18.36
N ALA A 362 15.11 -6.14 18.03
CA ALA A 362 14.09 -5.93 17.01
C ALA A 362 14.59 -6.44 15.65
N VAL A 363 13.67 -6.98 14.85
CA VAL A 363 13.94 -7.62 13.57
C VAL A 363 13.34 -6.78 12.45
N THR A 364 14.11 -6.56 11.37
CA THR A 364 13.60 -5.83 10.20
C THR A 364 13.17 -6.79 9.10
N VAL A 365 11.90 -6.72 8.72
CA VAL A 365 11.37 -7.30 7.48
C VAL A 365 11.39 -6.22 6.40
N GLU A 366 12.01 -6.53 5.26
CA GLU A 366 12.08 -5.65 4.10
C GLU A 366 11.43 -6.32 2.89
N LEU A 367 10.44 -5.64 2.30
CA LEU A 367 9.83 -6.02 1.02
C LEU A 367 10.33 -5.03 -0.04
N LYS A 368 10.91 -5.54 -1.12
CA LYS A 368 11.21 -4.74 -2.33
C LYS A 368 10.49 -5.34 -3.52
N TYR A 369 9.79 -4.51 -4.26
CA TYR A 369 9.05 -4.93 -5.45
C TYR A 369 8.91 -3.76 -6.43
N SER A 370 8.25 -4.00 -7.56
CA SER A 370 8.03 -2.98 -8.56
C SER A 370 6.66 -3.10 -9.23
N ALA A 371 6.22 -2.00 -9.82
CA ALA A 371 5.04 -1.94 -10.68
C ALA A 371 5.37 -1.17 -11.97
N ILE A 372 4.67 -1.48 -13.05
CA ILE A 372 4.75 -0.76 -14.32
C ILE A 372 3.63 0.28 -14.34
N VAL A 373 3.96 1.54 -14.65
CA VAL A 373 2.94 2.53 -15.03
C VAL A 373 2.32 2.12 -16.35
N ASN A 374 1.05 1.75 -16.39
CA ASN A 374 0.42 1.17 -17.57
C ASN A 374 -0.42 2.21 -18.35
N GLU A 375 -1.08 1.78 -19.42
CA GLU A 375 -1.87 2.61 -20.32
C GLU A 375 -3.14 3.20 -19.71
N LYS A 376 -3.59 2.70 -18.55
CA LYS A 376 -4.75 3.20 -17.83
C LYS A 376 -4.42 4.42 -16.95
N ALA A 377 -3.13 4.73 -16.75
CA ALA A 377 -2.71 5.92 -16.05
C ALA A 377 -3.27 7.18 -16.74
N LYS A 378 -3.97 8.00 -15.98
CA LYS A 378 -4.65 9.20 -16.50
C LYS A 378 -3.75 10.43 -16.36
N VAL A 379 -3.93 11.37 -17.27
CA VAL A 379 -3.15 12.62 -17.26
C VAL A 379 -3.48 13.42 -16.01
N ASP A 380 -2.44 13.83 -15.27
CA ASP A 380 -2.51 14.66 -14.07
C ASP A 380 -3.34 14.07 -12.91
N ILE A 381 -3.73 12.79 -13.00
CA ILE A 381 -4.35 12.01 -11.92
C ILE A 381 -3.28 11.03 -11.42
N PRO A 382 -2.83 11.15 -10.16
CA PRO A 382 -1.79 10.27 -9.66
C PRO A 382 -2.27 8.82 -9.50
N ASP A 383 -1.34 7.87 -9.59
CA ASP A 383 -1.54 6.49 -9.21
C ASP A 383 -0.77 6.18 -7.93
N SER A 384 -1.36 5.34 -7.08
CA SER A 384 -0.84 4.99 -5.77
C SER A 384 -1.01 3.50 -5.55
N ASN A 385 -0.23 2.99 -4.60
CA ASN A 385 -0.50 1.71 -3.98
C ASN A 385 -0.83 1.91 -2.49
N ASP A 386 -1.26 0.85 -1.81
CA ASP A 386 -1.75 0.86 -0.42
C ASP A 386 -1.38 -0.46 0.25
N VAL A 387 -0.45 -0.41 1.21
CA VAL A 387 -0.03 -1.59 1.97
C VAL A 387 -0.64 -1.54 3.36
N THR A 388 -1.17 -2.67 3.82
CA THR A 388 -1.58 -2.85 5.21
C THR A 388 -0.84 -4.03 5.82
N PHE A 389 -0.32 -3.84 7.03
CA PHE A 389 0.34 -4.89 7.82
C PHE A 389 -0.56 -5.36 8.96
N HIS A 390 -1.04 -6.58 8.84
CA HIS A 390 -1.81 -7.32 9.84
C HIS A 390 -0.86 -8.13 10.71
N TYR A 391 -1.00 -8.01 12.01
CA TYR A 391 -0.15 -8.69 12.98
C TYR A 391 -0.93 -9.02 14.24
N GLY A 392 -0.49 -10.08 14.94
CA GLY A 392 -1.36 -10.64 15.95
C GLY A 392 -0.81 -11.86 16.67
N HIS A 393 -1.43 -12.19 17.80
CA HIS A 393 -1.23 -13.47 18.48
C HIS A 393 -2.20 -14.54 17.98
N LYS A 394 -3.13 -14.18 17.08
CA LYS A 394 -4.05 -15.10 16.41
C LYS A 394 -3.95 -14.86 14.91
N LYS A 395 -4.26 -15.89 14.11
CA LYS A 395 -4.41 -15.68 12.67
C LYS A 395 -5.56 -14.72 12.40
N GLY A 396 -5.35 -13.84 11.43
CA GLY A 396 -6.32 -12.82 10.99
C GLY A 396 -6.85 -13.08 9.59
N GLU A 397 -7.98 -12.45 9.28
CA GLU A 397 -8.68 -12.51 7.98
C GLU A 397 -8.80 -11.11 7.34
N GLY A 398 -8.28 -10.08 8.00
CA GLY A 398 -8.25 -8.73 7.46
C GLY A 398 -7.33 -8.60 6.24
N ASN A 399 -7.58 -7.59 5.42
CA ASN A 399 -6.79 -7.28 4.24
C ASN A 399 -6.67 -5.76 4.04
N THR A 400 -5.98 -5.32 2.98
CA THR A 400 -5.84 -3.88 2.68
C THR A 400 -7.06 -3.36 1.90
N PRO A 401 -7.44 -2.07 2.03
CA PRO A 401 -8.56 -1.51 1.26
C PRO A 401 -8.41 -1.70 -0.25
N VAL A 402 -9.49 -2.10 -0.91
CA VAL A 402 -9.49 -2.36 -2.37
C VAL A 402 -10.10 -1.16 -3.10
N PRO A 403 -9.37 -0.49 -4.01
CA PRO A 403 -9.87 0.66 -4.76
C PRO A 403 -10.88 0.25 -5.85
N THR A 404 -11.86 1.11 -6.12
CA THR A 404 -12.84 0.91 -7.21
C THR A 404 -13.33 2.22 -7.81
N ASN A 405 -13.81 2.18 -9.05
CA ASN A 405 -14.35 3.34 -9.75
C ASN A 405 -15.82 3.57 -9.34
N PRO A 406 -16.29 4.83 -9.26
CA PRO A 406 -17.70 5.12 -9.06
C PRO A 406 -18.57 4.62 -10.22
N LYS A 407 -19.84 4.38 -9.93
CA LYS A 407 -20.89 4.20 -10.94
C LYS A 407 -21.77 5.45 -10.93
N ASP A 408 -21.80 6.18 -12.05
CA ASP A 408 -22.57 7.42 -12.20
C ASP A 408 -22.27 8.46 -11.11
N GLY A 409 -20.99 8.59 -10.74
CA GLY A 409 -20.53 9.50 -9.68
C GLY A 409 -20.90 9.05 -8.27
N LYS A 410 -21.20 7.76 -8.07
CA LYS A 410 -21.58 7.19 -6.77
C LYS A 410 -20.71 6.01 -6.35
N ILE A 411 -20.43 5.96 -5.05
CA ILE A 411 -19.86 4.79 -4.36
C ILE A 411 -20.82 4.40 -3.23
N LYS A 412 -21.25 3.14 -3.22
CA LYS A 412 -21.99 2.52 -2.13
C LYS A 412 -21.04 1.64 -1.31
N VAL A 413 -21.11 1.75 0.00
CA VAL A 413 -20.42 0.83 0.92
C VAL A 413 -21.45 -0.08 1.56
N GLU A 414 -21.26 -1.39 1.45
CA GLU A 414 -22.10 -2.42 2.07
C GLU A 414 -21.32 -3.20 3.13
N LYS A 415 -21.93 -3.40 4.30
CA LYS A 415 -21.31 -4.11 5.42
C LYS A 415 -21.92 -5.49 5.62
N SER A 416 -21.06 -6.46 5.93
CA SER A 416 -21.44 -7.82 6.35
C SER A 416 -20.55 -8.30 7.50
N TRP A 417 -20.84 -9.50 8.04
CA TRP A 417 -20.16 -10.07 9.19
C TRP A 417 -19.91 -11.56 8.95
N ALA A 418 -18.75 -12.06 9.38
CA ALA A 418 -18.48 -13.49 9.38
C ALA A 418 -19.23 -14.21 10.52
N GLU A 419 -19.37 -13.55 11.66
CA GLU A 419 -20.09 -14.06 12.83
C GLU A 419 -21.29 -13.17 13.23
N GLU A 420 -22.17 -13.71 14.06
CA GLU A 420 -23.26 -12.93 14.66
C GLU A 420 -22.70 -11.87 15.62
N VAL A 421 -23.16 -10.62 15.46
CA VAL A 421 -22.71 -9.45 16.23
C VAL A 421 -23.92 -8.69 16.77
N ASP A 422 -23.86 -8.33 18.05
CA ASP A 422 -24.84 -7.41 18.65
C ASP A 422 -24.54 -5.97 18.24
N LEU A 423 -25.26 -5.51 17.23
CA LEU A 423 -25.15 -4.14 16.70
C LEU A 423 -25.61 -3.07 17.70
N LYS A 424 -26.30 -3.44 18.79
CA LYS A 424 -26.87 -2.45 19.72
C LYS A 424 -25.82 -1.64 20.45
N ASN A 425 -24.58 -2.10 20.54
CA ASN A 425 -23.52 -1.49 21.35
C ASN A 425 -22.37 -0.90 20.53
N ILE A 426 -22.49 -0.86 19.21
CA ILE A 426 -21.44 -0.35 18.33
C ILE A 426 -21.99 0.66 17.32
N VAL A 427 -21.13 1.61 16.94
CA VAL A 427 -21.36 2.56 15.85
C VAL A 427 -20.24 2.37 14.84
N ILE A 428 -20.59 2.24 13.55
CA ILE A 428 -19.62 2.00 12.48
C ILE A 428 -19.58 3.24 11.61
N LYS A 429 -18.42 3.87 11.55
CA LYS A 429 -18.17 4.99 10.66
C LYS A 429 -17.21 4.56 9.56
N VAL A 430 -17.43 5.08 8.38
CA VAL A 430 -16.59 4.83 7.21
C VAL A 430 -16.15 6.17 6.64
N GLN A 431 -14.83 6.31 6.46
CA GLN A 431 -14.24 7.40 5.70
C GLN A 431 -13.94 6.89 4.29
N LEU A 432 -14.44 7.60 3.29
CA LEU A 432 -14.07 7.38 1.89
C LEU A 432 -12.80 8.17 1.59
N TYR A 433 -11.87 7.59 0.84
CA TYR A 433 -10.66 8.24 0.35
C TYR A 433 -10.62 8.14 -1.16
N ASP A 434 -10.17 9.21 -1.81
CA ASP A 434 -9.70 9.16 -3.19
C ASP A 434 -8.39 8.34 -3.20
N ALA A 435 -8.44 7.15 -3.79
CA ALA A 435 -7.32 6.21 -3.80
C ALA A 435 -6.14 6.70 -4.64
N ASN A 436 -6.40 7.57 -5.63
CA ASN A 436 -5.37 8.19 -6.47
C ASN A 436 -4.57 9.24 -5.67
N THR A 437 -5.26 10.07 -4.88
CA THR A 437 -4.62 11.18 -4.15
C THR A 437 -4.31 10.88 -2.69
N GLY A 438 -4.89 9.82 -2.11
CA GLY A 438 -4.78 9.47 -0.69
C GLY A 438 -5.55 10.41 0.25
N LYS A 439 -6.37 11.32 -0.29
CA LYS A 439 -7.09 12.32 0.51
C LYS A 439 -8.48 11.84 0.87
N ALA A 440 -8.94 12.21 2.07
CA ALA A 440 -10.31 11.96 2.50
C ALA A 440 -11.28 12.68 1.57
N GLU A 441 -12.29 11.95 1.11
CA GLU A 441 -13.35 12.44 0.22
C GLU A 441 -14.65 12.57 1.03
N GLN A 442 -15.14 13.80 1.15
CA GLN A 442 -16.30 14.15 1.99
C GLN A 442 -16.12 13.75 3.48
N ASP A 443 -17.06 14.14 4.33
CA ASP A 443 -17.04 13.74 5.75
C ASP A 443 -17.30 12.23 5.92
N GLU A 444 -16.76 11.66 7.00
CA GLU A 444 -17.08 10.29 7.42
C GLU A 444 -18.59 10.07 7.58
N LYS A 445 -19.08 8.90 7.17
CA LYS A 445 -20.50 8.54 7.30
C LYS A 445 -20.68 7.39 8.27
N THR A 446 -21.73 7.48 9.08
CA THR A 446 -22.19 6.35 9.90
C THR A 446 -22.99 5.40 9.01
N LEU A 447 -22.68 4.09 9.05
CA LEU A 447 -23.47 3.10 8.32
C LEU A 447 -24.82 2.90 9.00
N THR A 448 -25.89 2.87 8.20
CA THR A 448 -27.26 2.72 8.69
C THR A 448 -27.93 1.51 8.06
N MET A 449 -28.88 0.90 8.80
CA MET A 449 -29.58 -0.29 8.31
C MET A 449 -30.52 0.09 7.18
N ASN A 450 -30.30 -0.48 5.99
CA ASN A 450 -31.27 -0.44 4.91
C ASN A 450 -32.26 -1.59 5.10
N THR A 451 -33.54 -1.25 5.25
CA THR A 451 -34.62 -2.21 5.51
C THR A 451 -34.99 -3.08 4.30
N GLU A 452 -34.64 -2.67 3.10
CA GLU A 452 -34.88 -3.43 1.86
C GLU A 452 -33.80 -4.47 1.63
N THR A 453 -32.52 -4.11 1.81
CA THR A 453 -31.38 -5.01 1.60
C THR A 453 -31.03 -5.83 2.85
N GLY A 454 -31.46 -5.38 4.03
CA GLY A 454 -31.10 -5.97 5.32
C GLY A 454 -29.63 -5.76 5.69
N LYS A 455 -28.92 -4.83 5.04
CA LYS A 455 -27.50 -4.54 5.27
C LYS A 455 -27.30 -3.16 5.90
N LEU A 456 -26.22 -3.02 6.66
CA LEU A 456 -25.70 -1.71 7.02
C LEU A 456 -24.99 -1.11 5.79
N GLU A 457 -25.37 0.08 5.38
CA GLU A 457 -24.84 0.72 4.17
C GLU A 457 -24.79 2.25 4.27
N ALA A 458 -24.01 2.86 3.36
CA ALA A 458 -23.97 4.29 3.10
C ALA A 458 -23.59 4.56 1.63
N VAL A 459 -24.01 5.70 1.10
CA VAL A 459 -23.74 6.11 -0.29
C VAL A 459 -23.06 7.48 -0.32
N TRP A 460 -22.01 7.61 -1.11
CA TRP A 460 -21.37 8.86 -1.51
C TRP A 460 -21.72 9.18 -2.95
N GLU A 461 -22.01 10.45 -3.22
CA GLU A 461 -22.46 10.94 -4.52
C GLU A 461 -21.63 12.15 -4.95
N GLY A 462 -21.70 12.53 -6.22
CA GLY A 462 -20.93 13.65 -6.77
C GLY A 462 -19.45 13.35 -6.95
N LEU A 463 -19.08 12.07 -6.97
CA LEU A 463 -17.71 11.61 -7.12
C LEU A 463 -17.24 11.71 -8.58
N LYS A 464 -15.95 11.92 -8.76
CA LYS A 464 -15.30 11.94 -10.09
C LYS A 464 -15.16 10.53 -10.62
N ASN A 465 -15.71 10.25 -11.81
CA ASN A 465 -15.71 8.91 -12.42
C ASN A 465 -14.34 8.46 -12.97
N ASP A 466 -13.43 9.39 -13.15
CA ASP A 466 -12.05 9.16 -13.58
C ASP A 466 -11.09 8.86 -12.43
N HIS A 467 -11.54 9.00 -11.18
CA HIS A 467 -10.82 8.59 -9.97
C HIS A 467 -11.33 7.25 -9.44
N GLN A 468 -10.48 6.58 -8.66
CA GLN A 468 -10.82 5.41 -7.86
C GLN A 468 -10.92 5.78 -6.38
N TYR A 469 -11.76 5.06 -5.64
CA TYR A 469 -11.99 5.33 -4.22
C TYR A 469 -11.84 4.05 -3.40
N LYS A 470 -11.39 4.21 -2.17
CA LYS A 470 -11.25 3.16 -1.16
C LYS A 470 -11.93 3.59 0.14
N ALA A 471 -12.43 2.63 0.91
CA ALA A 471 -13.14 2.90 2.16
C ALA A 471 -12.36 2.33 3.34
N LEU A 472 -12.25 3.11 4.42
CA LEU A 472 -11.70 2.65 5.69
C LEU A 472 -12.76 2.76 6.78
N GLU A 473 -12.99 1.66 7.49
CA GLU A 473 -13.93 1.66 8.61
C GLU A 473 -13.25 1.98 9.94
N THR A 474 -14.03 2.52 10.87
CA THR A 474 -13.70 2.58 12.29
C THR A 474 -14.94 2.22 13.09
N VAL A 475 -14.78 1.28 14.01
CA VAL A 475 -15.84 0.81 14.91
C VAL A 475 -15.68 1.50 16.26
N TYR A 476 -16.76 2.06 16.77
CA TYR A 476 -16.83 2.76 18.04
C TYR A 476 -17.82 2.04 18.98
N ASP A 477 -17.59 2.12 20.28
CA ASP A 477 -18.59 1.78 21.30
C ASP A 477 -19.62 2.92 21.45
N LYS A 478 -20.57 2.74 22.37
CA LYS A 478 -21.61 3.73 22.67
C LYS A 478 -21.06 5.02 23.27
N GLU A 479 -19.92 4.92 23.92
CA GLU A 479 -19.21 6.02 24.56
C GLU A 479 -18.32 6.79 23.55
N GLY A 480 -18.25 6.32 22.30
CA GLY A 480 -17.50 6.96 21.22
C GLY A 480 -16.01 6.62 21.22
N LYS A 481 -15.59 5.58 21.94
CA LYS A 481 -14.21 5.08 21.94
C LYS A 481 -14.02 4.05 20.84
N VAL A 482 -12.88 4.08 20.17
CA VAL A 482 -12.52 3.12 19.12
C VAL A 482 -12.39 1.71 19.71
N VAL A 483 -13.05 0.74 19.09
CA VAL A 483 -13.07 -0.66 19.49
C VAL A 483 -12.35 -1.50 18.43
N ALA A 484 -11.23 -2.10 18.82
CA ALA A 484 -10.43 -2.97 17.95
C ALA A 484 -10.83 -4.45 18.09
N THR A 485 -12.12 -4.79 18.09
CA THR A 485 -12.61 -6.19 18.21
C THR A 485 -12.86 -6.88 16.88
N PHE A 486 -12.54 -6.20 15.78
CA PHE A 486 -12.80 -6.68 14.43
C PHE A 486 -11.59 -6.43 13.53
N GLU A 487 -11.38 -7.36 12.60
CA GLU A 487 -10.58 -7.15 11.40
C GLU A 487 -11.51 -7.04 10.20
N ALA A 488 -11.21 -6.09 9.31
CA ALA A 488 -12.00 -5.82 8.11
C ALA A 488 -11.38 -6.52 6.90
N GLU A 489 -12.20 -7.31 6.22
CA GLU A 489 -11.98 -7.85 4.88
C GLU A 489 -12.69 -6.92 3.89
N TYR A 490 -11.92 -6.14 3.14
CA TYR A 490 -12.36 -5.25 2.08
C TYR A 490 -12.48 -5.99 0.76
N GLY A 491 -13.51 -5.65 -0.01
CA GLY A 491 -13.74 -6.18 -1.34
C GLY A 491 -14.53 -5.21 -2.22
N VAL A 492 -14.71 -5.60 -3.46
CA VAL A 492 -15.48 -4.84 -4.46
C VAL A 492 -16.62 -5.72 -4.96
N GLY A 493 -17.83 -5.16 -4.94
CA GLY A 493 -19.03 -5.79 -5.50
C GLY A 493 -19.20 -5.45 -6.98
N GLU A 494 -20.42 -5.12 -7.39
CA GLU A 494 -20.63 -4.49 -8.69
C GLU A 494 -19.94 -3.13 -8.77
N VAL A 495 -19.66 -2.63 -9.98
CA VAL A 495 -19.04 -1.31 -10.21
C VAL A 495 -19.75 -0.24 -9.35
N GLY A 496 -18.97 0.57 -8.64
CA GLY A 496 -19.48 1.55 -7.69
C GLY A 496 -19.84 1.00 -6.30
N THR A 497 -19.52 -0.26 -5.98
CA THR A 497 -19.82 -0.86 -4.67
C THR A 497 -18.57 -1.41 -4.00
N ILE A 498 -18.30 -0.95 -2.77
CA ILE A 498 -17.29 -1.49 -1.87
C ILE A 498 -18.00 -2.35 -0.82
N THR A 499 -17.45 -3.53 -0.54
CA THR A 499 -17.94 -4.43 0.52
C THR A 499 -16.95 -4.46 1.67
N ILE A 500 -17.45 -4.40 2.90
CA ILE A 500 -16.65 -4.56 4.12
C ILE A 500 -17.24 -5.72 4.91
N LYS A 501 -16.45 -6.77 5.14
CA LYS A 501 -16.85 -7.92 5.96
C LYS A 501 -15.96 -7.97 7.20
N ASN A 502 -16.58 -7.93 8.38
CA ASN A 502 -15.77 -8.01 9.60
C ASN A 502 -15.76 -9.42 10.16
N HIS A 503 -14.58 -9.79 10.65
CA HIS A 503 -14.31 -10.99 11.42
C HIS A 503 -14.00 -10.57 12.85
N LYS A 504 -14.57 -11.27 13.84
CA LYS A 504 -14.17 -11.05 15.24
C LYS A 504 -12.68 -11.32 15.40
N SER A 505 -11.96 -10.35 15.94
CA SER A 505 -10.51 -10.47 16.12
C SER A 505 -10.06 -9.94 17.47
N ASP A 506 -9.12 -10.67 18.08
CA ASP A 506 -8.37 -10.24 19.25
C ASP A 506 -7.00 -9.62 18.92
N ASN A 507 -6.71 -9.44 17.63
CA ASN A 507 -5.48 -8.80 17.22
C ASN A 507 -5.56 -7.26 17.34
N PRO A 508 -4.41 -6.59 17.42
CA PRO A 508 -4.29 -5.15 17.24
C PRO A 508 -4.88 -4.66 15.93
N LYS A 509 -5.20 -3.35 15.88
CA LYS A 509 -5.48 -2.69 14.61
C LYS A 509 -4.26 -2.84 13.68
N PRO A 510 -4.46 -3.18 12.40
CA PRO A 510 -3.37 -3.26 11.44
C PRO A 510 -2.72 -1.90 11.21
N LEU A 511 -1.46 -1.92 10.77
CA LEU A 511 -0.70 -0.70 10.44
C LEU A 511 -0.81 -0.40 8.94
N ASN A 512 -1.19 0.82 8.59
CA ASN A 512 -1.36 1.28 7.21
C ASN A 512 -0.58 2.61 7.07
N PRO A 513 0.67 2.58 6.57
CA PRO A 513 1.47 3.79 6.37
C PRO A 513 0.97 4.57 5.15
N THR A 514 1.22 5.88 5.11
CA THR A 514 1.02 6.68 3.90
C THR A 514 1.83 6.13 2.71
N GLU A 515 1.45 6.47 1.49
CA GLU A 515 2.09 5.92 0.30
C GLU A 515 2.49 7.00 -0.72
N PRO A 516 3.65 6.83 -1.40
CA PRO A 516 4.06 7.73 -2.47
C PRO A 516 3.18 7.52 -3.72
N LYS A 517 3.19 8.51 -4.61
CA LYS A 517 2.37 8.49 -5.84
C LYS A 517 3.21 8.70 -7.08
N VAL A 518 2.74 8.23 -8.22
CA VAL A 518 3.31 8.60 -9.52
C VAL A 518 2.26 9.31 -10.37
N VAL A 519 2.68 10.25 -11.20
CA VAL A 519 1.77 10.98 -12.09
C VAL A 519 2.34 11.03 -13.50
N THR A 520 1.47 10.92 -14.49
CA THR A 520 1.81 11.13 -15.89
C THR A 520 1.16 12.42 -16.40
N GLY A 521 1.76 13.01 -17.43
CA GLY A 521 1.26 14.20 -18.11
C GLY A 521 0.86 13.94 -19.55
N GLY A 522 0.41 14.99 -20.21
CA GLY A 522 0.10 14.97 -21.63
C GLY A 522 0.03 16.36 -22.25
N LYS A 523 -0.17 16.42 -23.56
CA LYS A 523 -0.40 17.67 -24.28
C LYS A 523 -1.38 17.48 -25.44
N LYS A 524 -2.27 18.45 -25.64
CA LYS A 524 -3.16 18.56 -26.79
C LYS A 524 -2.65 19.60 -27.79
N PHE A 525 -2.90 19.33 -29.06
CA PHE A 525 -2.50 20.19 -30.16
C PHE A 525 -3.63 20.34 -31.18
N VAL A 526 -3.63 21.47 -31.89
CA VAL A 526 -4.47 21.67 -33.07
C VAL A 526 -3.62 22.18 -34.22
N LYS A 527 -3.66 21.46 -35.34
CA LYS A 527 -3.00 21.81 -36.59
C LYS A 527 -3.83 22.81 -37.38
N THR A 528 -3.23 23.93 -37.74
CA THR A 528 -3.91 25.01 -38.48
C THR A 528 -3.08 25.56 -39.64
N ASN A 529 -3.70 26.42 -40.45
CA ASN A 529 -3.02 27.39 -41.31
C ASN A 529 -2.53 28.61 -40.49
N GLN A 530 -1.76 29.51 -41.11
CA GLN A 530 -1.10 30.62 -40.38
C GLN A 530 -2.04 31.59 -39.64
N ASP A 531 -3.25 31.82 -40.16
CA ASP A 531 -4.22 32.74 -39.58
C ASP A 531 -5.26 32.02 -38.70
N LYS A 532 -5.11 30.70 -38.49
CA LYS A 532 -5.99 29.83 -37.71
C LYS A 532 -7.43 29.75 -38.23
N THR A 533 -7.68 30.16 -39.48
CA THR A 533 -9.01 30.09 -40.10
C THR A 533 -9.35 28.69 -40.59
N GLU A 534 -8.34 27.88 -40.92
CA GLU A 534 -8.48 26.49 -41.37
C GLU A 534 -7.77 25.54 -40.40
N ARG A 535 -8.49 24.50 -39.95
CA ARG A 535 -7.94 23.33 -39.24
C ARG A 535 -7.52 22.28 -40.27
N LEU A 536 -6.36 21.65 -40.08
CA LEU A 536 -5.71 20.85 -41.12
C LEU A 536 -5.54 19.38 -40.71
N ALA A 537 -6.09 18.48 -41.50
CA ALA A 537 -5.92 17.03 -41.35
C ALA A 537 -4.60 16.52 -41.93
N GLY A 538 -4.15 15.36 -41.44
CA GLY A 538 -3.11 14.57 -42.07
C GLY A 538 -1.68 15.04 -41.84
N ALA A 539 -1.45 16.03 -40.97
CA ALA A 539 -0.09 16.33 -40.52
C ALA A 539 0.41 15.19 -39.63
N GLU A 540 1.62 14.69 -39.88
CA GLU A 540 2.25 13.65 -39.08
C GLU A 540 3.45 14.21 -38.30
N PHE A 541 3.55 13.87 -37.01
CA PHE A 541 4.63 14.34 -36.13
C PHE A 541 5.29 13.20 -35.38
N TYR A 542 6.61 13.26 -35.28
CA TYR A 542 7.37 12.53 -34.29
C TYR A 542 7.46 13.32 -32.97
N VAL A 543 7.60 12.62 -31.84
CA VAL A 543 7.87 13.24 -30.54
C VAL A 543 9.33 13.04 -30.15
N ARG A 544 10.02 14.10 -29.74
CA ARG A 544 11.45 14.12 -29.39
C ARG A 544 11.71 14.66 -27.99
N ASP A 545 12.75 14.17 -27.33
CA ASP A 545 13.19 14.62 -25.99
C ASP A 545 14.12 15.86 -26.02
N GLY A 546 14.37 16.42 -27.20
CA GLY A 546 15.25 17.56 -27.38
C GLY A 546 15.13 18.19 -28.77
N GLU A 547 15.74 19.38 -28.92
CA GLU A 547 15.67 20.19 -30.14
C GLU A 547 16.70 19.78 -31.19
N THR A 548 17.85 19.28 -30.74
CA THR A 548 19.03 19.03 -31.58
C THR A 548 18.84 17.81 -32.47
N LYS A 549 19.73 17.61 -33.45
CA LYS A 549 19.69 16.43 -34.32
C LYS A 549 19.94 15.10 -33.57
N ASP A 550 20.58 15.17 -32.41
CA ASP A 550 20.89 14.00 -31.58
C ASP A 550 19.76 13.64 -30.61
N ALA A 551 18.70 14.45 -30.56
CA ALA A 551 17.54 14.16 -29.73
C ALA A 551 16.88 12.84 -30.13
N LYS A 552 16.47 12.11 -29.10
CA LYS A 552 15.88 10.79 -29.20
C LYS A 552 14.40 10.91 -29.52
N TYR A 553 13.89 9.86 -30.13
CA TYR A 553 12.52 9.76 -30.59
C TYR A 553 11.74 8.82 -29.66
N LEU A 554 10.50 9.19 -29.37
CA LEU A 554 9.60 8.38 -28.58
C LEU A 554 9.20 7.13 -29.38
N VAL A 555 9.34 5.97 -28.74
CA VAL A 555 9.04 4.65 -29.31
C VAL A 555 8.28 3.76 -28.33
N LEU A 556 7.56 2.78 -28.87
CA LEU A 556 6.90 1.67 -28.18
C LEU A 556 7.78 0.42 -28.15
N SER A 557 7.79 -0.28 -27.02
CA SER A 557 8.58 -1.51 -26.88
C SER A 557 7.78 -2.83 -26.93
N SER A 558 6.48 -2.87 -27.26
CA SER A 558 5.62 -4.05 -27.03
C SER A 558 5.26 -4.94 -28.24
N ASN A 559 4.73 -6.13 -27.91
CA ASN A 559 4.78 -7.41 -28.62
C ASN A 559 3.52 -7.80 -29.43
N ASN A 560 2.51 -6.94 -29.58
CA ASN A 560 1.29 -7.23 -30.36
C ASN A 560 1.10 -6.26 -31.54
N ALA A 561 2.16 -6.16 -32.34
CA ALA A 561 2.27 -5.21 -33.44
C ALA A 561 1.21 -5.37 -34.54
N GLU A 562 0.51 -6.51 -34.64
CA GLU A 562 -0.33 -6.83 -35.81
C GLU A 562 -1.64 -6.02 -35.84
N ALA A 563 -2.35 -5.89 -34.71
CA ALA A 563 -3.60 -5.12 -34.65
C ALA A 563 -3.36 -3.63 -34.87
N VAL A 564 -2.36 -3.06 -34.19
CA VAL A 564 -1.92 -1.67 -34.38
C VAL A 564 -1.46 -1.43 -35.82
N LYS A 565 -0.71 -2.37 -36.40
CA LYS A 565 -0.26 -2.31 -37.80
C LYS A 565 -1.44 -2.33 -38.77
N ASN A 566 -2.44 -3.17 -38.54
CA ASN A 566 -3.62 -3.25 -39.41
C ASN A 566 -4.45 -1.97 -39.34
N ALA A 567 -4.67 -1.44 -38.13
CA ALA A 567 -5.36 -0.17 -37.95
C ALA A 567 -4.61 1.00 -38.58
N LYS A 568 -3.28 1.06 -38.41
CA LYS A 568 -2.42 2.05 -39.07
C LYS A 568 -2.46 1.92 -40.59
N ALA A 569 -2.38 0.71 -41.13
CA ALA A 569 -2.41 0.49 -42.58
C ALA A 569 -3.76 0.89 -43.18
N ALA A 570 -4.87 0.55 -42.52
CA ALA A 570 -6.21 0.96 -42.93
C ALA A 570 -6.35 2.48 -42.93
N ARG A 571 -5.89 3.14 -41.86
CA ARG A 571 -5.82 4.60 -41.76
C ARG A 571 -4.97 5.19 -42.89
N ASP A 572 -3.71 4.80 -43.02
CA ASP A 572 -2.78 5.35 -44.02
C ASP A 572 -3.32 5.21 -45.44
N LYS A 573 -4.02 4.10 -45.73
CA LYS A 573 -4.72 3.90 -47.00
C LYS A 573 -5.86 4.92 -47.20
N ALA A 574 -6.71 5.14 -46.21
CA ALA A 574 -7.81 6.11 -46.31
C ALA A 574 -7.30 7.55 -46.52
N TYR A 575 -6.24 7.96 -45.83
CA TYR A 575 -5.59 9.27 -46.05
C TYR A 575 -5.00 9.38 -47.45
N LYS A 576 -4.32 8.34 -47.94
CA LYS A 576 -3.79 8.32 -49.30
C LYS A 576 -4.91 8.45 -50.36
N GLU A 577 -6.03 7.78 -50.15
CA GLU A 577 -7.20 7.86 -51.05
C GLU A 577 -7.82 9.26 -51.04
N TYR A 578 -8.02 9.87 -49.87
CA TYR A 578 -8.53 11.24 -49.75
C TYR A 578 -7.60 12.29 -50.39
N ASN A 579 -6.29 12.18 -50.15
CA ASN A 579 -5.28 13.08 -50.75
C ASN A 579 -5.11 12.88 -52.27
N SER A 580 -5.67 11.81 -52.83
CA SER A 580 -5.64 11.59 -54.29
C SER A 580 -6.87 12.18 -54.99
N MET A 581 -7.84 12.74 -54.26
CA MET A 581 -9.06 13.35 -54.78
C MET A 581 -8.83 14.78 -55.30
N THR A 582 -9.62 15.22 -56.28
CA THR A 582 -9.61 16.66 -56.64
C THR A 582 -10.23 17.51 -55.54
N LYS A 583 -9.98 18.82 -55.57
CA LYS A 583 -10.54 19.74 -54.56
C LYS A 583 -12.07 19.73 -54.55
N GLU A 584 -12.70 19.64 -55.71
CA GLU A 584 -14.15 19.54 -55.83
C GLU A 584 -14.70 18.23 -55.22
N GLN A 585 -13.95 17.12 -55.31
CA GLN A 585 -14.31 15.86 -54.68
C GLN A 585 -14.11 15.91 -53.16
N GLN A 586 -13.01 16.52 -52.70
CA GLN A 586 -12.71 16.73 -51.29
C GLN A 586 -13.73 17.64 -50.58
N ASP A 587 -14.26 18.63 -51.30
CA ASP A 587 -15.29 19.56 -50.83
C ASP A 587 -16.72 19.01 -51.01
N GLY A 588 -16.87 17.91 -51.75
CA GLY A 588 -18.15 17.26 -52.07
C GLY A 588 -18.58 16.17 -51.07
N PRO A 589 -19.68 15.45 -51.38
CA PRO A 589 -20.19 14.35 -50.55
C PRO A 589 -19.19 13.19 -50.40
N GLU A 590 -18.42 12.88 -51.45
CA GLU A 590 -17.37 11.84 -51.42
C GLU A 590 -16.25 12.20 -50.43
N GLY A 591 -15.78 13.45 -50.48
CA GLY A 591 -14.80 13.97 -49.54
C GLY A 591 -15.32 13.98 -48.10
N THR A 592 -16.58 14.36 -47.89
CA THR A 592 -17.24 14.31 -46.56
C THR A 592 -17.33 12.88 -46.02
N ALA A 593 -17.65 11.90 -46.86
CA ALA A 593 -17.71 10.50 -46.44
C ALA A 593 -16.31 9.94 -46.12
N LYS A 594 -15.30 10.26 -46.94
CA LYS A 594 -13.92 9.82 -46.70
C LYS A 594 -13.30 10.44 -45.46
N LYS A 595 -13.64 11.69 -45.19
CA LYS A 595 -13.41 12.35 -43.92
C LYS A 595 -13.90 11.48 -42.75
N ALA A 596 -15.22 11.25 -42.63
CA ALA A 596 -15.76 10.45 -41.53
C ALA A 596 -15.11 9.05 -41.37
N GLU A 597 -14.71 8.40 -42.48
CA GLU A 597 -13.93 7.15 -42.45
C GLU A 597 -12.53 7.35 -41.84
N MET A 598 -11.79 8.38 -42.25
CA MET A 598 -10.47 8.72 -41.69
C MET A 598 -10.55 9.06 -40.19
N GLU A 599 -11.58 9.76 -39.73
CA GLU A 599 -11.79 10.05 -38.31
C GLU A 599 -11.96 8.76 -37.50
N ASN A 600 -12.82 7.85 -37.95
CA ASN A 600 -13.05 6.57 -37.28
C ASN A 600 -11.79 5.69 -37.27
N LEU A 601 -11.09 5.59 -38.39
CA LEU A 601 -9.84 4.84 -38.49
C LEU A 601 -8.72 5.45 -37.63
N GLN A 602 -8.67 6.78 -37.51
CA GLN A 602 -7.73 7.46 -36.64
C GLN A 602 -8.07 7.21 -35.16
N LYS A 603 -9.35 7.25 -34.76
CA LYS A 603 -9.80 6.89 -33.40
C LYS A 603 -9.48 5.44 -33.06
N GLU A 604 -9.75 4.52 -33.96
CA GLU A 604 -9.48 3.09 -33.75
C GLU A 604 -7.97 2.80 -33.70
N TYR A 605 -7.18 3.42 -34.59
CA TYR A 605 -5.73 3.36 -34.51
C TYR A 605 -5.22 3.91 -33.17
N HIS A 606 -5.68 5.10 -32.76
CA HIS A 606 -5.27 5.70 -31.50
C HIS A 606 -5.66 4.83 -30.30
N LYS A 607 -6.88 4.30 -30.27
CA LYS A 607 -7.34 3.36 -29.24
C LYS A 607 -6.45 2.13 -29.16
N LEU A 608 -6.30 1.39 -30.26
CA LEU A 608 -5.49 0.16 -30.31
C LEU A 608 -4.02 0.43 -30.02
N PHE A 609 -3.54 1.61 -30.39
CA PHE A 609 -2.19 2.07 -30.11
C PHE A 609 -1.99 2.31 -28.62
N MET A 610 -2.93 3.00 -27.96
CA MET A 610 -2.91 3.20 -26.51
C MET A 610 -3.05 1.87 -25.76
N GLU A 611 -3.93 0.97 -26.19
CA GLU A 611 -4.11 -0.37 -25.61
C GLU A 611 -2.88 -1.29 -25.77
N ASN A 612 -2.05 -1.08 -26.80
CA ASN A 612 -0.82 -1.86 -27.02
C ASN A 612 0.46 -1.13 -26.58
N ASN A 613 0.34 0.10 -26.08
CA ASN A 613 1.45 0.92 -25.63
C ASN A 613 1.88 0.52 -24.21
N SER A 614 2.42 -0.69 -24.07
CA SER A 614 2.81 -1.18 -22.75
C SER A 614 4.10 -0.52 -22.23
N LYS A 615 4.84 0.25 -23.07
CA LYS A 615 6.06 0.95 -22.64
C LYS A 615 6.57 2.02 -23.60
N TYR A 616 6.72 3.25 -23.09
CA TYR A 616 7.45 4.33 -23.75
C TYR A 616 8.95 4.30 -23.48
N GLU A 617 9.73 4.42 -24.54
CA GLU A 617 11.18 4.63 -24.51
C GLU A 617 11.58 5.77 -25.44
N PHE A 618 12.67 6.48 -25.12
CA PHE A 618 13.30 7.42 -26.03
C PHE A 618 14.58 6.79 -26.58
N LYS A 619 14.64 6.58 -27.89
CA LYS A 619 15.79 5.99 -28.60
C LYS A 619 16.34 6.95 -29.65
N SER A 620 17.66 6.97 -29.80
CA SER A 620 18.28 7.71 -30.91
C SER A 620 17.87 7.10 -32.25
N LYS A 621 17.89 7.91 -33.31
CA LYS A 621 17.55 7.43 -34.66
C LYS A 621 18.42 6.25 -35.11
N ALA A 622 19.67 6.18 -34.65
CA ALA A 622 20.61 5.10 -34.97
C ALA A 622 20.26 3.76 -34.29
N GLU A 623 19.58 3.79 -33.14
CA GLU A 623 19.13 2.59 -32.42
C GLU A 623 17.87 1.97 -33.04
N ILE A 624 17.26 2.64 -34.02
CA ILE A 624 15.97 2.27 -34.61
C ILE A 624 16.19 1.82 -36.07
N THR A 625 16.14 0.52 -36.30
CA THR A 625 16.22 -0.05 -37.66
C THR A 625 15.06 0.44 -38.52
N ASN A 626 15.36 0.91 -39.74
CA ASN A 626 14.37 1.46 -40.70
C ASN A 626 13.47 2.53 -40.08
N PHE A 627 14.05 3.51 -39.37
CA PHE A 627 13.35 4.54 -38.60
C PHE A 627 11.99 5.02 -39.18
N ASP A 628 11.96 5.47 -40.43
CA ASP A 628 10.74 6.05 -41.02
C ASP A 628 9.61 5.03 -41.30
N GLU A 629 9.97 3.74 -41.38
CA GLU A 629 9.09 2.58 -41.55
C GLU A 629 8.91 1.78 -40.24
N ASN A 630 9.62 2.18 -39.19
CA ASN A 630 9.64 1.44 -37.93
C ASN A 630 8.34 1.67 -37.16
N LYS A 631 7.62 0.57 -36.94
CA LYS A 631 6.28 0.56 -36.35
C LYS A 631 6.28 0.90 -34.86
N SER A 632 7.43 0.84 -34.20
CA SER A 632 7.58 1.24 -32.81
C SER A 632 7.65 2.75 -32.65
N VAL A 633 8.02 3.52 -33.68
CA VAL A 633 8.12 4.99 -33.56
C VAL A 633 6.72 5.59 -33.45
N ILE A 634 6.50 6.41 -32.41
CA ILE A 634 5.24 7.13 -32.21
C ILE A 634 5.08 8.18 -33.31
N ILE A 635 3.96 8.10 -34.05
CA ILE A 635 3.58 9.10 -35.04
C ILE A 635 2.20 9.62 -34.66
N LEU A 636 2.15 10.89 -34.25
CA LEU A 636 0.90 11.61 -34.01
C LEU A 636 0.36 12.13 -35.34
N THR A 637 -0.94 12.05 -35.55
CA THR A 637 -1.58 12.48 -36.80
C THR A 637 -2.76 13.38 -36.50
N SER A 638 -2.81 14.56 -37.12
CA SER A 638 -3.95 15.47 -36.96
C SER A 638 -5.19 14.93 -37.67
N ASN A 639 -6.32 14.91 -36.96
CA ASN A 639 -7.62 14.58 -37.54
C ASN A 639 -8.18 15.76 -38.36
N GLU A 640 -9.43 15.66 -38.83
CA GLU A 640 -10.10 16.72 -39.60
C GLU A 640 -10.26 18.05 -38.90
N GLU A 641 -10.46 18.02 -37.59
CA GLU A 641 -10.51 19.21 -36.75
C GLU A 641 -9.10 19.68 -36.36
N GLY A 642 -8.07 19.15 -37.02
CA GLY A 642 -6.66 19.43 -36.77
C GLY A 642 -6.17 18.86 -35.44
N GLN A 643 -7.01 18.14 -34.68
CA GLN A 643 -6.72 17.69 -33.33
C GLN A 643 -5.77 16.51 -33.31
N PHE A 644 -4.83 16.53 -32.36
CA PHE A 644 -4.02 15.39 -31.97
C PHE A 644 -3.47 15.61 -30.57
N GLU A 645 -3.09 14.54 -29.88
CA GLU A 645 -2.64 14.60 -28.49
C GLU A 645 -1.59 13.53 -28.19
N ILE A 646 -0.90 13.71 -27.07
CA ILE A 646 0.00 12.73 -26.47
C ILE A 646 -0.24 12.70 -24.97
N THR A 647 -0.37 11.50 -24.40
CA THR A 647 -0.56 11.27 -22.97
C THR A 647 0.46 10.25 -22.45
N GLY A 648 0.59 10.14 -21.14
CA GLY A 648 1.49 9.18 -20.50
C GLY A 648 2.96 9.58 -20.52
N LEU A 649 3.28 10.87 -20.74
CA LEU A 649 4.65 11.39 -20.69
C LEU A 649 4.99 11.88 -19.29
N ALA A 650 6.25 11.71 -18.88
CA ALA A 650 6.73 12.41 -17.69
C ALA A 650 6.73 13.93 -17.93
N TYR A 651 6.55 14.72 -16.88
CA TYR A 651 6.68 16.16 -16.98
C TYR A 651 8.07 16.56 -17.48
N GLY A 652 8.11 17.49 -18.43
CA GLY A 652 9.33 17.83 -19.15
C GLY A 652 9.10 18.70 -20.38
N THR A 653 10.20 19.04 -21.04
CA THR A 653 10.21 19.74 -22.32
C THR A 653 10.44 18.75 -23.45
N TYR A 654 9.61 18.83 -24.49
CA TYR A 654 9.64 17.95 -25.65
C TYR A 654 9.47 18.77 -26.93
N TYR A 655 9.61 18.10 -28.06
CA TYR A 655 9.54 18.73 -29.38
C TYR A 655 8.76 17.86 -30.36
N LEU A 656 7.87 18.50 -31.14
CA LEU A 656 7.21 17.89 -32.29
C LEU A 656 8.09 18.10 -33.53
N ASP A 657 8.49 17.01 -34.19
CA ASP A 657 9.24 17.03 -35.45
C ASP A 657 8.32 16.58 -36.59
N GLU A 658 7.95 17.50 -37.47
CA GLU A 658 6.98 17.21 -38.54
C GLU A 658 7.57 16.19 -39.52
N LYS A 659 6.92 15.03 -39.63
CA LYS A 659 7.25 14.00 -40.62
C LYS A 659 6.67 14.42 -41.98
N THR A 660 5.36 14.63 -42.01
CA THR A 660 4.55 14.88 -43.22
C THR A 660 3.70 16.12 -42.98
N ALA A 661 3.82 17.12 -43.86
CA ALA A 661 2.98 18.32 -43.82
C ALA A 661 1.58 18.03 -44.43
N PRO A 662 0.53 18.76 -44.04
CA PRO A 662 -0.76 18.73 -44.73
C PRO A 662 -0.61 19.03 -46.22
N GLU A 663 -1.48 18.46 -47.04
CA GLU A 663 -1.44 18.67 -48.49
C GLU A 663 -1.61 20.16 -48.86
N GLY A 664 -0.79 20.65 -49.79
CA GLY A 664 -0.77 22.06 -50.18
C GLY A 664 -0.09 23.01 -49.18
N TYR A 665 0.48 22.48 -48.09
CA TYR A 665 1.23 23.23 -47.10
C TYR A 665 2.72 22.86 -47.08
N ALA A 666 3.57 23.84 -46.77
CA ALA A 666 5.00 23.67 -46.65
C ALA A 666 5.32 22.97 -45.32
N LYS A 667 6.33 22.11 -45.35
CA LYS A 667 6.89 21.48 -44.16
C LYS A 667 7.49 22.52 -43.21
N LEU A 668 7.31 22.33 -41.91
CA LEU A 668 7.88 23.18 -40.87
C LEU A 668 9.41 23.22 -40.97
N SER A 669 9.99 24.39 -40.71
CA SER A 669 11.44 24.61 -40.84
C SER A 669 12.27 23.95 -39.73
N GLY A 670 11.63 23.48 -38.66
CA GLY A 670 12.28 22.81 -37.54
C GLY A 670 11.27 22.31 -36.50
N PRO A 671 11.75 21.63 -35.45
CA PRO A 671 10.90 21.09 -34.40
C PRO A 671 10.16 22.18 -33.60
N VAL A 672 8.95 21.88 -33.15
CA VAL A 672 8.13 22.79 -32.34
C VAL A 672 8.20 22.37 -30.88
N LYS A 673 8.69 23.26 -30.02
CA LYS A 673 8.73 23.03 -28.56
C LYS A 673 7.33 22.93 -27.97
N PHE A 674 7.15 22.00 -27.05
CA PHE A 674 6.03 21.95 -26.12
C PHE A 674 6.49 21.52 -24.72
N VAL A 675 5.74 21.92 -23.70
CA VAL A 675 6.03 21.59 -22.29
C VAL A 675 4.87 20.78 -21.73
N VAL A 676 5.21 19.66 -21.10
CA VAL A 676 4.30 18.81 -20.32
C VAL A 676 4.55 19.10 -18.85
N GLU A 677 3.54 19.60 -18.18
CA GLU A 677 3.51 19.94 -16.76
C GLU A 677 2.07 19.83 -16.23
N LYS A 678 1.86 19.95 -14.92
CA LYS A 678 0.54 19.87 -14.31
C LYS A 678 -0.43 20.87 -14.97
N GLY A 679 -1.57 20.36 -15.45
CA GLY A 679 -2.60 21.15 -16.11
C GLY A 679 -2.27 21.51 -17.57
N SER A 680 -1.12 21.11 -18.12
CA SER A 680 -0.75 21.42 -19.50
C SER A 680 -1.64 20.76 -20.56
N TYR A 681 -2.35 19.69 -20.18
CA TYR A 681 -3.32 18.99 -21.01
C TYR A 681 -4.70 19.66 -21.03
N GLU A 682 -5.03 20.38 -19.97
CA GLU A 682 -6.27 21.15 -19.84
C GLU A 682 -6.09 22.62 -20.23
N ASN A 683 -4.84 23.10 -20.24
CA ASN A 683 -4.51 24.49 -20.56
C ASN A 683 -3.55 24.53 -21.76
N GLY A 684 -4.01 25.14 -22.85
CA GLY A 684 -3.24 25.40 -24.07
C GLY A 684 -2.19 26.47 -23.85
N VAL A 685 -1.13 26.14 -23.11
CA VAL A 685 0.02 27.03 -22.95
C VAL A 685 0.75 27.12 -24.29
N GLN A 686 1.10 28.35 -24.69
CA GLN A 686 1.80 28.72 -25.93
C GLN A 686 0.92 28.65 -27.19
N ASP A 687 0.52 29.83 -27.69
CA ASP A 687 -0.41 30.00 -28.82
C ASP A 687 -1.71 29.19 -28.67
N PRO A 688 -2.48 29.41 -27.58
CA PRO A 688 -3.69 28.65 -27.28
C PRO A 688 -4.71 28.65 -28.43
N ILE A 689 -5.42 27.53 -28.51
CA ILE A 689 -6.62 27.36 -29.32
C ILE A 689 -7.50 26.29 -28.66
N ASP A 690 -8.82 26.39 -28.85
CA ASP A 690 -9.73 25.34 -28.40
C ASP A 690 -9.39 24.00 -29.05
N TYR A 691 -9.24 22.93 -28.27
CA TYR A 691 -9.07 21.59 -28.83
C TYR A 691 -10.34 21.22 -29.62
N VAL A 692 -11.49 21.21 -28.93
CA VAL A 692 -12.82 21.13 -29.56
C VAL A 692 -13.26 22.52 -29.96
N LYS A 693 -13.42 22.75 -31.27
CA LYS A 693 -13.77 24.05 -31.85
C LYS A 693 -14.96 24.70 -31.11
N GLU A 694 -14.82 25.99 -30.80
CA GLU A 694 -15.84 26.82 -30.12
C GLU A 694 -16.19 26.39 -28.69
N SER A 695 -15.36 25.56 -28.05
CA SER A 695 -15.54 25.21 -26.63
C SER A 695 -15.18 26.35 -25.66
N GLY A 696 -14.40 27.34 -26.10
CA GLY A 696 -13.91 28.44 -25.27
C GLY A 696 -12.88 28.04 -24.22
N LYS A 697 -12.39 26.80 -24.25
CA LYS A 697 -11.45 26.24 -23.25
C LYS A 697 -10.00 26.63 -23.50
N ASN A 698 -9.62 26.90 -24.75
CA ASN A 698 -8.24 27.17 -25.14
C ASN A 698 -7.25 26.13 -24.59
N ASP A 699 -7.61 24.85 -24.67
CA ASP A 699 -6.95 23.72 -24.02
C ASP A 699 -5.90 23.01 -24.91
N ALA A 700 -5.60 23.54 -26.09
CA ALA A 700 -4.60 22.98 -27.01
C ALA A 700 -3.58 24.03 -27.49
N GLN A 701 -2.38 23.56 -27.83
CA GLN A 701 -1.35 24.36 -28.49
C GLN A 701 -1.57 24.38 -30.00
N CYS A 702 -1.60 25.56 -30.61
CA CYS A 702 -1.71 25.72 -32.06
C CYS A 702 -0.38 25.38 -32.77
N ILE A 703 -0.48 24.59 -33.84
CA ILE A 703 0.65 24.23 -34.72
C ILE A 703 0.32 24.70 -36.14
N ALA A 704 0.83 25.87 -36.52
CA ALA A 704 0.48 26.53 -37.79
C ALA A 704 1.44 26.18 -38.95
N ASN A 705 0.91 25.80 -40.13
CA ASN A 705 1.71 25.64 -41.36
C ASN A 705 1.47 26.78 -42.36
N LYS A 706 2.47 26.99 -43.22
CA LYS A 706 2.43 27.96 -44.32
C LYS A 706 1.93 27.29 -45.60
N LYS A 707 0.98 27.91 -46.29
CA LYS A 707 0.47 27.39 -47.57
C LYS A 707 1.55 27.52 -48.64
N VAL A 708 1.71 26.50 -49.49
CA VAL A 708 2.64 26.57 -50.62
C VAL A 708 2.04 27.49 -51.68
N SER A 709 2.53 28.73 -51.74
CA SER A 709 2.20 29.64 -52.84
C SER A 709 3.35 29.63 -53.85
N ILE A 710 3.09 29.16 -55.05
CA ILE A 710 3.98 29.44 -56.18
C ILE A 710 3.73 30.92 -56.54
N PRO A 711 4.76 31.80 -56.58
CA PRO A 711 4.54 33.15 -57.06
C PRO A 711 4.01 33.04 -58.50
N GLN A 712 2.87 33.66 -58.79
CA GLN A 712 2.47 33.89 -60.18
C GLN A 712 3.54 34.81 -60.80
N THR A 713 4.54 34.24 -61.46
CA THR A 713 5.49 34.99 -62.28
C THR A 713 4.78 35.40 -63.57
N GLY A 714 3.93 36.41 -63.42
CA GLY A 714 3.12 37.03 -64.47
C GLY A 714 2.64 38.41 -64.03
N GLY A 715 3.43 39.12 -63.22
CA GLY A 715 3.13 40.50 -62.85
C GLY A 715 3.22 41.45 -64.05
N ILE A 716 2.71 42.68 -63.87
CA ILE A 716 2.71 43.79 -64.84
C ILE A 716 4.03 43.94 -65.61
N GLY A 717 5.18 43.61 -65.01
CA GLY A 717 6.49 43.64 -65.66
C GLY A 717 6.57 42.80 -66.94
N THR A 718 6.09 41.56 -66.96
CA THR A 718 6.15 40.69 -68.16
C THR A 718 5.23 41.21 -69.27
N VAL A 719 4.08 41.76 -68.91
CA VAL A 719 3.14 42.41 -69.86
C VAL A 719 3.78 43.66 -70.46
N ILE A 720 4.44 44.50 -69.66
CA ILE A 720 5.15 45.70 -70.15
C ILE A 720 6.24 45.29 -71.14
N PHE A 721 7.08 44.30 -70.81
CA PHE A 721 8.16 43.87 -71.72
C PHE A 721 7.63 43.22 -73.01
N THR A 722 6.51 42.49 -72.95
CA THR A 722 5.87 41.91 -74.14
C THR A 722 5.25 42.99 -75.03
N VAL A 723 4.59 43.99 -74.44
CA VAL A 723 4.00 45.12 -75.19
C VAL A 723 5.09 45.99 -75.84
N VAL A 724 6.16 46.31 -75.12
CA VAL A 724 7.31 47.05 -75.68
C VAL A 724 7.98 46.26 -76.80
N GLY A 725 8.16 44.95 -76.63
CA GLY A 725 8.71 44.06 -77.66
C GLY A 725 7.86 44.03 -78.93
N VAL A 726 6.53 43.95 -78.80
CA VAL A 726 5.60 44.01 -79.93
C VAL A 726 5.62 45.39 -80.60
N MET A 727 5.67 46.49 -79.85
CA MET A 727 5.78 47.83 -80.42
C MET A 727 7.08 48.03 -81.20
N LEU A 728 8.21 47.51 -80.70
CA LEU A 728 9.49 47.55 -81.41
C LEU A 728 9.44 46.74 -82.72
N MET A 729 8.80 45.57 -82.72
CA MET A 729 8.65 44.76 -83.94
C MET A 729 7.75 45.44 -84.98
N VAL A 730 6.66 46.08 -84.54
CA VAL A 730 5.80 46.88 -85.43
C VAL A 730 6.55 48.10 -85.97
N GLY A 731 7.33 48.79 -85.14
CA GLY A 731 8.17 49.91 -85.56
C GLY A 731 9.23 49.51 -86.59
N ALA A 732 9.90 48.36 -86.39
CA ALA A 732 10.86 47.82 -87.34
C ALA A 732 10.21 47.42 -88.68
N ALA A 733 9.02 46.81 -88.64
CA ALA A 733 8.27 46.46 -89.85
C ALA A 733 7.84 47.72 -90.64
N PHE A 734 7.43 48.79 -89.96
CA PHE A 734 7.07 50.06 -90.59
C PHE A 734 8.29 50.77 -91.22
N ALA A 735 9.43 50.77 -90.53
CA ALA A 735 10.69 51.33 -91.05
C ALA A 735 11.20 50.55 -92.28
N LEU A 736 11.07 49.22 -92.29
CA LEU A 736 11.40 48.37 -93.44
C LEU A 736 10.46 48.57 -94.63
N LYS A 737 9.17 48.85 -94.38
CA LYS A 737 8.21 49.17 -95.44
C LYS A 737 8.52 50.52 -96.10
N ARG A 738 8.84 51.54 -95.30
CA ARG A 738 9.21 52.87 -95.80
C ARG A 738 10.51 52.87 -96.62
N ARG A 739 11.47 52.02 -96.24
CA ARG A 739 12.72 51.85 -97.00
C ARG A 739 12.53 51.20 -98.37
N LYS A 740 11.49 50.37 -98.55
CA LYS A 740 11.12 49.81 -99.87
C LYS A 740 10.39 50.81 -100.76
N GLU A 741 9.68 51.78 -100.18
CA GLU A 741 9.01 52.86 -100.93
C GLU A 741 10.03 53.91 -101.41
N ASP A 742 11.04 54.24 -100.59
CA ASP A 742 12.12 55.18 -100.96
C ASP A 742 13.10 54.60 -102.02
N GLU A 743 13.25 53.28 -102.13
CA GLU A 743 14.07 52.64 -103.19
C GLU A 743 13.35 52.53 -104.55
N LEU A 744 12.02 52.74 -104.59
CA LEU A 744 11.20 52.68 -105.81
C LEU A 744 11.02 54.06 -106.48
N GLU A 745 11.27 55.17 -105.79
CA GLU A 745 11.29 56.53 -106.40
C GLU A 745 12.69 56.95 -106.93
N GLY A 746 13.74 56.17 -106.64
CA GLY A 746 15.12 56.44 -107.10
C GLY A 746 15.51 55.83 -108.46
N LEU A 747 14.59 55.15 -109.15
CA LEU A 747 14.78 54.55 -110.47
C LEU A 747 13.67 54.97 -111.45
N ALA A 748 13.52 56.28 -111.65
CA ALA A 748 12.81 56.89 -112.78
C ALA A 748 13.73 57.90 -113.49
#